data_AF-A0A948QFS7-F1
#
_entry.id   AF-A0A948QFS7-F1
#
_cell.length_a   1.000
_cell.length_b   1.000
_cell.length_c   1.000
_cell.angle_alpha   90.00
_cell.angle_beta   90.00
_cell.angle_gamma   90.00
#
_symmetry.space_group_name_H-M   'P 1'
#
loop_
_entity.id
_entity.type
_entity.pdbx_description
1 polymer ?
#
loop_
_entity_poly.entity_id
_entity_poly.type
_entity_poly.pdbx_seq_one_letter_code
_entity_poly.pdbx_strand_id
1 'polypeptide(L)'
;MRFCRFGGRIYSHITGFVQAVDGAMGYKILRIIGLVVMLMASLLSFAAPVSAEAPSWSAVPIPGAEGYQLGPSGVDIRDLAVAADGATIYAAPGDSIADKYVFKSDDAGISWVAQGVSIVADLVAVAPDNADVAAVARKTIPSAYFTTDGGITWRSLGMIQASGGSSAREIYDIAISEAGNGMHYLAVAGEAVGGVGNVWYCVIEAEKPEWKETGSLPGFAMTRTIRALSFSPNFSEDNVLVTVGETEDKRANLQVFSFTSQVWNTQTGFTGYPVDVLEYDATGQVVSASIALSPDYLAGEESSRIAFVGLTVNGDEEAGGVYRIGDTAVESLLTGVNIHSIAFDGRVLVAAAYDGNTVYHSTNPLTKVPTLKSNLSMKGPGGEGRVVVAWMGDAVVAGTSGDESAFAISRNNGLAFNDVSLIDTMLSNLSDVAVSEDGETVYLASDDGNDLSLWRRASSWQRVLSQQDTTGYIIRLAPGDSKTVYLAEKDGYSIYHSPDGGDREWSMGTSLLTVQDLAVESADIAYVLNAEGHVSKTFSSGLGWSANVSTKLDEGTGYMIVSGGADILFAGSTDGYVAYSVDGGSSWQKIRQIQSGAGRVQVVPDKDYASNKMIYAASDSSGQNVMRWQIGTSTSWADIFKGNLSDGIYGLAAEDNALYVLEYNPGIEQSTLWQCLSPATASPSSASWEARATSTTTDIADPSVVFNALPQALKLSSGGKLWAIKTNGTNRLYRINDIMTKLVLQAPEDDYIGSVNRVTGIAGDITFRWKRAFDATEYELSIAQDEEFKALIASITVSSDSSPVVLFVGPTAEGTAQIDFNAGMTYYWRARITQPLFRISSEHRTFQVESLEVTPAVIIERPPPPVISIPPPPAQEIPFPTIELPPQTPPPEIVILPAPEPPAPVMPGYAWAIIGAGIAVILTVLTFVTITFIDRFLIFWLRNGRYRWSRWRRRWFEAKYKTQPLPVADSLEQIEALLKQVTWTMDGPLHLFDAISYPQTVWAKKKDDCDGFAALAAALLQQWQPESRPVFVTAMLRPVRKSHTVCVFNVPGAGLWFFDNYSLRRGHYRTYADIAAEVQQKTKLVCWDVVEPDTLQTLEFHIGP
;
A
#
# COMPACT_ATOMS: atom_id res chain seq x y z
N MET A 1 -43.80 -3.49 -37.96
CA MET A 1 -45.10 -4.19 -37.81
C MET A 1 -44.85 -5.69 -37.68
N ARG A 2 -45.58 -6.33 -36.76
CA ARG A 2 -45.42 -7.73 -36.24
C ARG A 2 -44.24 -7.95 -35.29
N PHE A 3 -44.41 -7.57 -34.02
CA PHE A 3 -43.92 -8.29 -32.82
C PHE A 3 -44.48 -7.58 -31.57
N CYS A 4 -45.80 -7.66 -31.37
CA CYS A 4 -46.47 -7.21 -30.14
C CYS A 4 -47.75 -8.01 -29.99
N ARG A 5 -47.65 -9.26 -29.52
CA ARG A 5 -48.78 -10.10 -29.06
C ARG A 5 -48.28 -11.40 -28.43
N PHE A 6 -47.49 -11.32 -27.36
CA PHE A 6 -47.25 -12.49 -26.48
C PHE A 6 -47.04 -12.13 -24.99
N GLY A 7 -47.18 -10.86 -24.58
CA GLY A 7 -47.02 -10.44 -23.17
C GLY A 7 -48.31 -10.40 -22.32
N GLY A 8 -49.48 -10.65 -22.90
CA GLY A 8 -50.78 -10.34 -22.26
C GLY A 8 -51.42 -11.43 -21.40
N ARG A 9 -50.82 -12.63 -21.26
CA ARG A 9 -51.46 -13.78 -20.58
C ARG A 9 -50.75 -14.29 -19.33
N ILE A 10 -49.57 -13.78 -18.99
CA ILE A 10 -48.85 -14.18 -17.77
C ILE A 10 -49.13 -13.18 -16.62
N TYR A 11 -49.51 -11.94 -16.92
CA TYR A 11 -49.77 -10.91 -15.92
C TYR A 11 -51.12 -11.07 -15.17
N SER A 12 -52.09 -11.80 -15.72
CA SER A 12 -53.41 -11.97 -15.08
C SER A 12 -53.49 -13.16 -14.11
N HIS A 13 -52.49 -14.07 -14.10
CA HIS A 13 -52.47 -15.19 -13.16
C HIS A 13 -51.64 -14.92 -11.90
N ILE A 14 -50.72 -13.95 -11.96
CA ILE A 14 -49.89 -13.57 -10.79
C ILE A 14 -50.61 -12.56 -9.89
N THR A 15 -51.53 -11.76 -10.43
CA THR A 15 -52.32 -10.79 -9.66
C THR A 15 -53.48 -11.41 -8.88
N GLY A 16 -53.89 -12.64 -9.19
CA GLY A 16 -54.97 -13.34 -8.48
C GLY A 16 -54.56 -14.05 -7.18
N PHE A 17 -53.27 -14.14 -6.87
CA PHE A 17 -52.77 -14.87 -5.69
C PHE A 17 -52.21 -13.96 -4.58
N VAL A 18 -52.23 -12.63 -4.77
CA VAL A 18 -51.64 -11.64 -3.84
C VAL A 18 -52.72 -10.79 -3.16
N GLN A 19 -53.84 -11.41 -2.79
CA GLN A 19 -54.88 -10.76 -1.98
C GLN A 19 -55.14 -11.48 -0.65
N ALA A 20 -54.11 -12.10 -0.07
CA ALA A 20 -54.20 -12.72 1.24
C ALA A 20 -52.84 -12.91 1.94
N VAL A 21 -51.99 -11.89 2.07
CA VAL A 21 -50.93 -11.88 3.12
C VAL A 21 -50.62 -10.43 3.52
N ASP A 22 -50.93 -10.08 4.77
CA ASP A 22 -50.57 -8.81 5.41
C ASP A 22 -49.12 -8.80 5.92
N GLY A 23 -48.48 -7.63 5.87
CA GLY A 23 -47.38 -7.23 6.75
C GLY A 23 -45.95 -7.58 6.33
N ALA A 24 -45.13 -6.54 6.07
CA ALA A 24 -43.66 -6.36 6.17
C ALA A 24 -42.65 -7.45 5.73
N MET A 25 -43.05 -8.70 5.51
CA MET A 25 -42.21 -9.86 5.22
C MET A 25 -42.12 -10.14 3.71
N GLY A 26 -43.17 -9.80 2.94
CA GLY A 26 -43.21 -9.98 1.49
C GLY A 26 -42.18 -9.13 0.73
N TYR A 27 -41.86 -7.93 1.23
CA TYR A 27 -40.87 -7.03 0.61
C TYR A 27 -39.42 -7.52 0.79
N LYS A 28 -39.13 -8.24 1.88
CA LYS A 28 -37.80 -8.83 2.13
C LYS A 28 -37.56 -10.05 1.25
N ILE A 29 -38.58 -10.88 1.04
CA ILE A 29 -38.48 -12.08 0.20
C ILE A 29 -38.33 -11.71 -1.28
N LEU A 30 -38.97 -10.64 -1.76
CA LEU A 30 -38.80 -10.17 -3.15
C LEU A 30 -37.38 -9.64 -3.42
N ARG A 31 -36.74 -8.97 -2.45
CA ARG A 31 -35.34 -8.53 -2.56
C ARG A 31 -34.37 -9.72 -2.58
N ILE A 32 -34.63 -10.75 -1.78
CA ILE A 32 -33.79 -11.96 -1.74
C ILE A 32 -33.91 -12.73 -3.06
N ILE A 33 -35.11 -12.88 -3.62
CA ILE A 33 -35.31 -13.57 -4.91
C ILE A 33 -34.68 -12.75 -6.06
N GLY A 34 -34.80 -11.43 -6.06
CA GLY A 34 -34.11 -10.56 -7.02
C GLY A 34 -32.59 -10.65 -6.93
N LEU A 35 -32.04 -10.71 -5.71
CA LEU A 35 -30.61 -10.86 -5.46
C LEU A 35 -30.10 -12.24 -5.91
N VAL A 36 -30.86 -13.32 -5.64
CA VAL A 36 -30.52 -14.70 -6.05
C VAL A 36 -30.59 -14.86 -7.57
N VAL A 37 -31.53 -14.20 -8.24
CA VAL A 37 -31.60 -14.21 -9.72
C VAL A 37 -30.46 -13.40 -10.34
N MET A 38 -30.05 -12.27 -9.75
CA MET A 38 -28.81 -11.57 -10.16
C MET A 38 -27.56 -12.41 -9.90
N LEU A 39 -27.47 -13.08 -8.74
CA LEU A 39 -26.34 -13.95 -8.39
C LEU A 39 -26.22 -15.15 -9.33
N MET A 40 -27.35 -15.76 -9.70
CA MET A 40 -27.37 -16.86 -10.68
C MET A 40 -27.11 -16.38 -12.12
N ALA A 41 -27.48 -15.15 -12.48
CA ALA A 41 -27.11 -14.56 -13.77
C ALA A 41 -25.60 -14.25 -13.84
N SER A 42 -24.96 -13.87 -12.73
CA SER A 42 -23.49 -13.73 -12.66
C SER A 42 -22.75 -15.07 -12.66
N LEU A 43 -23.34 -16.13 -12.08
CA LEU A 43 -22.73 -17.47 -12.02
C LEU A 43 -22.86 -18.28 -13.33
N LEU A 44 -23.70 -17.85 -14.27
CA LEU A 44 -23.87 -18.51 -15.58
C LEU A 44 -23.23 -17.73 -16.75
N SER A 45 -22.51 -16.66 -16.44
CA SER A 45 -21.61 -16.01 -17.38
C SER A 45 -20.34 -16.85 -17.47
N PHE A 46 -20.35 -17.93 -18.26
CA PHE A 46 -19.11 -18.50 -18.73
C PHE A 46 -18.41 -17.41 -19.52
N ALA A 47 -17.37 -16.81 -18.94
CA ALA A 47 -16.41 -16.04 -19.72
C ALA A 47 -15.90 -17.00 -20.79
N ALA A 48 -16.25 -16.74 -22.04
CA ALA A 48 -15.45 -17.25 -23.15
C ALA A 48 -14.00 -16.86 -22.85
N PRO A 49 -13.00 -17.73 -23.12
CA PRO A 49 -11.61 -17.33 -22.98
C PRO A 49 -11.43 -16.04 -23.80
N VAL A 50 -11.27 -14.92 -23.08
CA VAL A 50 -10.97 -13.63 -23.69
C VAL A 50 -9.56 -13.82 -24.23
N SER A 51 -9.40 -13.73 -25.55
CA SER A 51 -8.08 -13.60 -26.17
C SER A 51 -7.35 -12.49 -25.42
N ALA A 52 -6.23 -12.80 -24.77
CA ALA A 52 -5.40 -11.79 -24.14
C ALA A 52 -5.01 -10.78 -25.23
N GLU A 53 -5.52 -9.54 -25.10
CA GLU A 53 -5.07 -8.43 -25.92
C GLU A 53 -3.57 -8.19 -25.65
N ALA A 54 -2.83 -7.77 -26.67
CA ALA A 54 -1.42 -7.42 -26.52
C ALA A 54 -1.24 -6.38 -25.39
N PRO A 55 -0.11 -6.39 -24.64
CA PRO A 55 0.16 -5.38 -23.64
C PRO A 55 -0.09 -3.98 -24.18
N SER A 56 -0.91 -3.21 -23.48
CA SER A 56 -1.29 -1.85 -23.86
C SER A 56 -1.05 -0.89 -22.70
N TRP A 57 -0.87 0.39 -23.05
CA TRP A 57 -0.80 1.44 -22.06
C TRP A 57 -2.13 1.56 -21.32
N SER A 58 -2.06 1.67 -20.01
CA SER A 58 -3.21 1.84 -19.13
C SER A 58 -3.00 3.07 -18.25
N ALA A 59 -4.05 3.89 -18.11
CA ALA A 59 -4.01 5.03 -17.21
C ALA A 59 -3.95 4.56 -15.75
N VAL A 60 -3.08 5.20 -14.98
CA VAL A 60 -2.93 5.01 -13.54
C VAL A 60 -3.59 6.19 -12.85
N PRO A 61 -4.49 5.97 -11.87
CA PRO A 61 -5.07 7.06 -11.11
C PRO A 61 -3.99 7.92 -10.46
N ILE A 62 -4.06 9.23 -10.71
CA ILE A 62 -3.27 10.28 -10.06
C ILE A 62 -4.18 11.03 -9.07
N PRO A 63 -3.65 11.89 -8.19
CA PRO A 63 -4.47 12.71 -7.32
C PRO A 63 -5.51 13.49 -8.12
N GLY A 64 -6.75 13.54 -7.62
CA GLY A 64 -7.87 14.14 -8.33
C GLY A 64 -9.06 14.43 -7.43
N ALA A 65 -10.16 14.87 -8.03
CA ALA A 65 -11.39 15.20 -7.30
C ALA A 65 -12.12 13.97 -6.73
N GLU A 66 -11.77 12.74 -7.15
CA GLU A 66 -12.33 11.52 -6.58
C GLU A 66 -11.99 11.40 -5.09
N GLY A 67 -13.01 11.17 -4.27
CA GLY A 67 -12.87 11.15 -2.80
C GLY A 67 -12.43 12.49 -2.19
N TYR A 68 -12.43 13.59 -2.95
CA TYR A 68 -11.86 14.88 -2.56
C TYR A 68 -10.40 14.79 -2.11
N GLN A 69 -9.59 13.99 -2.81
CA GLN A 69 -8.14 14.08 -2.60
C GLN A 69 -7.64 15.49 -2.97
N LEU A 70 -8.04 15.98 -4.14
CA LEU A 70 -8.03 17.41 -4.44
C LEU A 70 -9.38 17.98 -4.03
N GLY A 71 -9.35 19.05 -3.25
CA GLY A 71 -10.55 19.77 -2.83
C GLY A 71 -11.14 20.61 -3.95
N PRO A 72 -12.33 21.21 -3.73
CA PRO A 72 -12.79 22.31 -4.57
C PRO A 72 -11.77 23.45 -4.56
N SER A 73 -11.63 24.17 -5.68
CA SER A 73 -10.75 25.34 -5.75
C SER A 73 -11.13 26.39 -4.70
N GLY A 74 -10.12 26.91 -3.98
CA GLY A 74 -10.28 27.85 -2.88
C GLY A 74 -10.70 27.20 -1.56
N VAL A 75 -10.64 25.87 -1.42
CA VAL A 75 -11.07 25.23 -0.17
C VAL A 75 -10.13 25.60 0.97
N ASP A 76 -10.69 26.11 2.06
CA ASP A 76 -10.04 26.25 3.35
C ASP A 76 -10.63 25.17 4.28
N ILE A 77 -9.89 24.82 5.33
CA ILE A 77 -10.42 24.07 6.47
C ILE A 77 -10.39 25.00 7.67
N ARG A 78 -11.52 25.67 7.93
CA ARG A 78 -11.64 26.67 9.01
C ARG A 78 -11.78 26.06 10.38
N ASP A 79 -12.39 24.88 10.42
CA ASP A 79 -12.57 24.12 11.63
C ASP A 79 -12.69 22.64 11.30
N LEU A 80 -12.28 21.78 12.24
CA LEU A 80 -12.36 20.34 12.12
C LEU A 80 -12.70 19.68 13.45
N ALA A 81 -13.45 18.59 13.38
CA ALA A 81 -13.84 17.81 14.55
C ALA A 81 -13.62 16.32 14.29
N VAL A 82 -12.91 15.65 15.19
CA VAL A 82 -12.57 14.23 15.10
C VAL A 82 -13.39 13.46 16.14
N ALA A 83 -14.11 12.43 15.71
CA ALA A 83 -14.85 11.55 16.61
C ALA A 83 -13.89 10.60 17.34
N ALA A 84 -14.31 10.07 18.50
CA ALA A 84 -13.46 9.18 19.31
C ALA A 84 -13.11 7.84 18.64
N ASP A 85 -13.82 7.45 17.58
CA ASP A 85 -13.44 6.27 16.78
C ASP A 85 -12.18 6.49 15.94
N GLY A 86 -11.72 7.74 15.79
CA GLY A 86 -10.56 8.15 15.00
C GLY A 86 -10.73 7.95 13.49
N ALA A 87 -11.92 7.54 13.03
CA ALA A 87 -12.23 7.32 11.63
C ALA A 87 -13.16 8.41 11.10
N THR A 88 -14.13 8.84 11.90
CA THR A 88 -15.07 9.88 11.51
C THR A 88 -14.50 11.27 11.79
N ILE A 89 -14.43 12.10 10.75
CA ILE A 89 -13.96 13.49 10.82
C ILE A 89 -14.93 14.38 10.07
N TYR A 90 -15.24 15.54 10.64
CA TYR A 90 -15.95 16.61 9.95
C TYR A 90 -15.03 17.80 9.73
N ALA A 91 -15.13 18.43 8.55
CA ALA A 91 -14.37 19.63 8.20
C ALA A 91 -15.31 20.72 7.64
N ALA A 92 -15.19 21.93 8.17
CA ALA A 92 -16.00 23.08 7.82
C ALA A 92 -15.19 24.08 6.97
N PRO A 93 -15.58 24.33 5.71
CA PRO A 93 -14.82 25.20 4.82
C PRO A 93 -15.18 26.69 4.93
N GLY A 94 -16.26 27.03 5.63
CA GLY A 94 -16.79 28.40 5.64
C GLY A 94 -17.12 28.90 4.24
N ASP A 95 -16.93 30.20 4.03
CA ASP A 95 -17.21 30.87 2.75
C ASP A 95 -16.05 30.82 1.74
N SER A 96 -15.05 29.96 1.97
CA SER A 96 -13.96 29.76 1.02
C SER A 96 -14.45 29.07 -0.27
N ILE A 97 -15.49 28.23 -0.13
CA ILE A 97 -16.20 27.62 -1.26
C ILE A 97 -17.62 28.19 -1.38
N ALA A 98 -18.14 28.27 -2.60
CA ALA A 98 -19.47 28.83 -2.86
C ALA A 98 -20.62 27.93 -2.36
N ASP A 99 -20.39 26.62 -2.32
CA ASP A 99 -21.38 25.64 -1.92
C ASP A 99 -21.49 25.52 -0.40
N LYS A 100 -22.71 25.29 0.09
CA LYS A 100 -22.99 25.13 1.52
C LYS A 100 -22.75 23.69 1.98
N TYR A 101 -21.48 23.28 1.96
CA TYR A 101 -21.06 21.95 2.36
C TYR A 101 -20.29 21.95 3.67
N VAL A 102 -20.41 20.83 4.37
CA VAL A 102 -19.46 20.36 5.38
C VAL A 102 -18.96 19.02 4.89
N PHE A 103 -17.66 18.76 4.97
CA PHE A 103 -17.10 17.49 4.53
C PHE A 103 -17.11 16.51 5.68
N LYS A 104 -17.53 15.26 5.41
CA LYS A 104 -17.43 14.14 6.35
C LYS A 104 -16.53 13.06 5.78
N SER A 105 -15.56 12.60 6.54
CA SER A 105 -14.79 11.39 6.28
C SER A 105 -15.21 10.30 7.26
N ASP A 106 -15.19 9.05 6.81
CA ASP A 106 -15.37 7.84 7.64
C ASP A 106 -14.14 6.91 7.56
N ASP A 107 -13.03 7.41 7.02
CA ASP A 107 -11.80 6.67 6.77
C ASP A 107 -10.54 7.45 7.19
N ALA A 108 -10.65 8.22 8.28
CA ALA A 108 -9.55 8.99 8.87
C ALA A 108 -8.99 10.09 7.94
N GLY A 109 -9.88 10.73 7.18
CA GLY A 109 -9.56 11.81 6.25
C GLY A 109 -8.85 11.36 4.98
N ILE A 110 -8.94 10.08 4.60
CA ILE A 110 -8.39 9.60 3.32
C ILE A 110 -9.31 10.01 2.16
N SER A 111 -10.63 9.94 2.38
CA SER A 111 -11.65 10.40 1.46
C SER A 111 -12.81 11.08 2.19
N TRP A 112 -13.54 11.91 1.45
CA TRP A 112 -14.62 12.73 1.99
C TRP A 112 -15.92 12.59 1.21
N VAL A 113 -17.01 12.88 1.90
CA VAL A 113 -18.35 13.05 1.33
C VAL A 113 -18.84 14.45 1.72
N ALA A 114 -19.17 15.27 0.72
CA ALA A 114 -19.79 16.57 0.96
C ALA A 114 -21.22 16.39 1.48
N GLN A 115 -21.49 16.98 2.64
CA GLN A 115 -22.80 16.99 3.30
C GLN A 115 -23.47 18.34 3.06
N GLY A 116 -24.64 18.32 2.41
CA GLY A 116 -25.44 19.53 2.18
C GLY A 116 -26.02 20.09 3.47
N VAL A 117 -25.67 21.33 3.80
CA VAL A 117 -26.22 22.09 4.93
C VAL A 117 -26.84 23.40 4.46
N SER A 118 -27.77 23.96 5.23
CA SER A 118 -28.49 25.18 4.82
C SER A 118 -27.71 26.48 5.11
N ILE A 119 -26.53 26.36 5.71
CA ILE A 119 -25.65 27.47 6.10
C ILE A 119 -24.24 27.27 5.53
N VAL A 120 -23.51 28.36 5.45
CA VAL A 120 -22.07 28.34 5.24
C VAL A 120 -21.44 28.11 6.61
N ALA A 121 -21.01 26.88 6.89
CA ALA A 121 -20.53 26.50 8.22
C ALA A 121 -19.06 26.91 8.40
N ASP A 122 -18.78 27.72 9.41
CA ASP A 122 -17.42 28.12 9.79
C ASP A 122 -16.87 27.26 10.93
N LEU A 123 -17.77 26.64 11.71
CA LEU A 123 -17.45 25.90 12.93
C LEU A 123 -18.12 24.52 12.89
N VAL A 124 -17.47 23.52 13.48
CA VAL A 124 -17.98 22.15 13.57
C VAL A 124 -17.57 21.46 14.88
N ALA A 125 -18.49 20.70 15.46
CA ALA A 125 -18.23 19.85 16.62
C ALA A 125 -18.88 18.48 16.45
N VAL A 126 -18.27 17.46 17.04
CA VAL A 126 -18.79 16.09 17.12
C VAL A 126 -18.80 15.64 18.57
N ALA A 127 -19.80 14.86 18.97
CA ALA A 127 -19.88 14.32 20.32
C ALA A 127 -18.72 13.34 20.57
N PRO A 128 -18.06 13.41 21.75
CA PRO A 128 -16.92 12.55 22.05
C PRO A 128 -17.30 11.06 22.19
N ASP A 129 -18.57 10.76 22.48
CA ASP A 129 -19.07 9.39 22.69
C ASP A 129 -19.93 8.86 21.53
N ASN A 130 -20.28 9.70 20.55
CA ASN A 130 -21.11 9.30 19.43
C ASN A 130 -20.78 10.06 18.13
N ALA A 131 -20.14 9.37 17.18
CA ALA A 131 -19.75 9.92 15.87
C ALA A 131 -20.94 10.37 15.00
N ASP A 132 -22.17 9.89 15.27
CA ASP A 132 -23.38 10.28 14.54
C ASP A 132 -23.98 11.61 15.02
N VAL A 133 -23.55 12.10 16.19
CA VAL A 133 -24.01 13.36 16.79
C VAL A 133 -22.99 14.45 16.51
N ALA A 134 -23.33 15.35 15.58
CA ALA A 134 -22.48 16.46 15.20
C ALA A 134 -23.29 17.75 15.05
N ALA A 135 -22.62 18.89 15.15
CA ALA A 135 -23.21 20.21 14.98
C ALA A 135 -22.29 21.12 14.18
N VAL A 136 -22.90 22.02 13.41
CA VAL A 136 -22.20 22.98 12.58
C VAL A 136 -22.82 24.36 12.79
N ALA A 137 -22.01 25.40 12.71
CA ALA A 137 -22.50 26.75 12.91
C ALA A 137 -21.78 27.79 12.04
N ARG A 138 -22.44 28.94 11.86
CA ARG A 138 -21.93 30.07 11.09
C ARG A 138 -21.58 31.24 12.00
N LYS A 139 -20.39 31.81 11.83
CA LYS A 139 -19.83 32.86 12.68
C LYS A 139 -20.55 34.20 12.56
N THR A 140 -20.62 34.75 11.35
CA THR A 140 -21.06 36.15 11.09
C THR A 140 -22.57 36.32 10.95
N ILE A 141 -23.28 35.23 10.68
CA ILE A 141 -24.75 35.18 10.68
C ILE A 141 -25.14 34.01 11.59
N PRO A 142 -25.14 34.24 12.92
CA PRO A 142 -25.26 33.18 13.91
C PRO A 142 -26.45 32.28 13.66
N SER A 143 -26.13 31.04 13.31
CA SER A 143 -27.09 29.97 13.05
C SER A 143 -26.37 28.65 13.26
N ALA A 144 -27.09 27.65 13.77
CA ALA A 144 -26.55 26.34 14.07
C ALA A 144 -27.49 25.24 13.59
N TYR A 145 -26.89 24.14 13.15
CA TYR A 145 -27.56 22.92 12.73
C TYR A 145 -26.92 21.74 13.43
N PHE A 146 -27.69 20.69 13.64
CA PHE A 146 -27.17 19.43 14.20
C PHE A 146 -27.68 18.23 13.44
N THR A 147 -26.96 17.12 13.58
CA THR A 147 -27.33 15.78 13.12
C THR A 147 -27.25 14.81 14.30
N THR A 148 -28.03 13.74 14.21
CA THR A 148 -28.00 12.58 15.13
C THR A 148 -27.93 11.27 14.33
N ASP A 149 -27.63 11.38 13.03
CA ASP A 149 -27.62 10.31 12.05
C ASP A 149 -26.40 10.42 11.12
N GLY A 150 -25.30 10.97 11.64
CA GLY A 150 -24.02 11.00 10.94
C GLY A 150 -24.00 11.91 9.71
N GLY A 151 -24.83 12.96 9.71
CA GLY A 151 -24.92 13.96 8.64
C GLY A 151 -25.95 13.66 7.55
N ILE A 152 -26.70 12.55 7.66
CA ILE A 152 -27.77 12.21 6.70
C ILE A 152 -28.86 13.28 6.72
N THR A 153 -29.24 13.77 7.90
CA THR A 153 -30.15 14.90 8.06
C THR A 153 -29.58 15.96 9.01
N TRP A 154 -29.70 17.22 8.57
CA TRP A 154 -29.33 18.39 9.37
C TRP A 154 -30.57 19.17 9.80
N ARG A 155 -30.72 19.36 11.10
CA ARG A 155 -31.86 20.05 11.72
C ARG A 155 -31.43 21.43 12.20
N SER A 156 -32.21 22.46 11.86
CA SER A 156 -31.94 23.83 12.32
C SER A 156 -32.29 23.98 13.79
N LEU A 157 -31.44 24.70 14.53
CA LEU A 157 -31.70 25.13 15.91
C LEU A 157 -32.29 26.54 15.99
N GLY A 158 -32.70 27.10 14.85
CA GLY A 158 -33.23 28.46 14.76
C GLY A 158 -32.21 29.53 15.13
N MET A 159 -32.73 30.67 15.61
CA MET A 159 -31.90 31.79 16.08
C MET A 159 -31.27 31.43 17.43
N ILE A 160 -29.96 31.64 17.55
CA ILE A 160 -29.22 31.42 18.80
C ILE A 160 -29.60 32.53 19.78
N GLN A 161 -30.62 32.27 20.60
CA GLN A 161 -31.21 33.25 21.50
C GLN A 161 -32.04 32.53 22.57
N ALA A 162 -31.82 32.87 23.85
CA ALA A 162 -32.71 32.41 24.92
C ALA A 162 -34.08 33.10 24.85
N SER A 163 -35.14 32.44 25.31
CA SER A 163 -36.48 33.03 25.31
C SER A 163 -36.51 34.37 26.07
N GLY A 164 -36.74 35.47 25.36
CA GLY A 164 -36.71 36.84 25.91
C GLY A 164 -35.32 37.43 26.17
N GLY A 165 -34.24 36.72 25.85
CA GLY A 165 -32.85 37.18 25.98
C GLY A 165 -32.33 37.87 24.71
N SER A 166 -31.04 38.24 24.70
CA SER A 166 -30.38 38.81 23.50
C SER A 166 -29.94 37.72 22.54
N SER A 167 -30.11 37.95 21.23
CA SER A 167 -29.59 37.03 20.21
C SER A 167 -28.07 37.11 20.10
N ALA A 168 -27.42 36.05 19.63
CA ALA A 168 -26.03 36.09 19.23
C ALA A 168 -25.83 37.06 18.05
N ARG A 169 -24.79 37.89 18.13
CA ARG A 169 -24.30 38.76 17.05
C ARG A 169 -23.23 38.06 16.22
N GLU A 170 -22.27 37.44 16.91
CA GLU A 170 -21.23 36.60 16.34
C GLU A 170 -20.98 35.41 17.26
N ILE A 171 -20.58 34.27 16.68
CA ILE A 171 -20.11 33.09 17.42
C ILE A 171 -18.68 32.77 17.00
N TYR A 172 -17.87 32.32 17.96
CA TYR A 172 -16.45 32.06 17.75
C TYR A 172 -16.07 30.60 17.96
N ASP A 173 -16.88 29.83 18.69
CA ASP A 173 -16.59 28.43 18.98
C ASP A 173 -17.89 27.63 19.29
N ILE A 174 -17.83 26.31 19.12
CA ILE A 174 -18.92 25.35 19.35
C ILE A 174 -18.37 24.05 19.92
N ALA A 175 -19.07 23.44 20.87
CA ALA A 175 -18.70 22.12 21.39
C ALA A 175 -19.94 21.30 21.73
N ILE A 176 -19.77 19.97 21.74
CA ILE A 176 -20.76 19.00 22.18
C ILE A 176 -20.18 18.23 23.37
N SER A 177 -20.97 18.08 24.43
CA SER A 177 -20.59 17.32 25.61
C SER A 177 -20.64 15.81 25.35
N GLU A 178 -19.99 15.00 26.19
CA GLU A 178 -20.39 13.60 26.38
C GLU A 178 -21.86 13.51 26.83
N ALA A 179 -22.56 12.43 26.53
CA ALA A 179 -23.93 12.23 26.98
C ALA A 179 -24.06 12.11 28.51
N GLY A 180 -24.67 13.11 29.15
CA GLY A 180 -25.11 13.03 30.54
C GLY A 180 -26.52 12.46 30.64
N ASN A 181 -26.69 11.27 31.22
CA ASN A 181 -27.99 10.57 31.26
C ASN A 181 -28.62 10.35 29.86
N GLY A 182 -27.80 10.14 28.83
CA GLY A 182 -28.25 9.92 27.45
C GLY A 182 -28.62 11.19 26.67
N MET A 183 -28.27 12.37 27.19
CA MET A 183 -28.52 13.65 26.54
C MET A 183 -27.19 14.39 26.30
N HIS A 184 -26.99 14.91 25.10
CA HIS A 184 -25.84 15.74 24.75
C HIS A 184 -26.21 17.23 24.85
N TYR A 185 -25.27 18.02 25.36
CA TYR A 185 -25.39 19.46 25.41
C TYR A 185 -24.56 20.06 24.28
N LEU A 186 -25.20 20.90 23.47
CA LEU A 186 -24.53 21.74 22.48
C LEU A 186 -24.33 23.12 23.08
N ALA A 187 -23.10 23.62 23.11
CA ALA A 187 -22.79 24.98 23.55
C ALA A 187 -22.11 25.80 22.45
N VAL A 188 -22.40 27.09 22.41
CA VAL A 188 -21.78 28.07 21.51
C VAL A 188 -21.26 29.27 22.29
N ALA A 189 -20.02 29.66 22.00
CA ALA A 189 -19.36 30.84 22.55
C ALA A 189 -19.47 32.01 21.58
N GLY A 190 -19.75 33.21 22.09
CA GLY A 190 -19.82 34.36 21.21
C GLY A 190 -20.05 35.69 21.92
N GLU A 191 -20.65 36.60 21.17
CA GLU A 191 -21.01 37.95 21.60
C GLU A 191 -22.48 38.20 21.31
N ALA A 192 -23.22 38.68 22.30
CA ALA A 192 -24.62 39.04 22.18
C ALA A 192 -24.80 40.40 21.51
N VAL A 193 -25.97 40.60 20.89
CA VAL A 193 -26.39 41.94 20.45
C VAL A 193 -26.36 42.90 21.64
N GLY A 194 -25.53 43.94 21.54
CA GLY A 194 -25.27 44.88 22.64
C GLY A 194 -23.81 44.92 23.10
N GLY A 195 -22.95 44.02 22.62
CA GLY A 195 -21.51 44.13 22.86
C GLY A 195 -20.94 43.29 23.99
N VAL A 196 -21.68 42.26 24.44
CA VAL A 196 -21.35 41.50 25.66
C VAL A 196 -21.13 40.03 25.33
N GLY A 197 -20.03 39.47 25.83
CA GLY A 197 -19.69 38.06 25.70
C GLY A 197 -20.71 37.19 26.39
N ASN A 198 -21.09 36.09 25.75
CA ASN A 198 -22.09 35.17 26.28
C ASN A 198 -21.85 33.74 25.77
N VAL A 199 -22.43 32.78 26.47
CA VAL A 199 -22.49 31.38 26.06
C VAL A 199 -23.94 30.95 26.05
N TRP A 200 -24.34 30.33 24.94
CA TRP A 200 -25.65 29.71 24.80
C TRP A 200 -25.50 28.21 24.74
N TYR A 201 -26.46 27.49 25.31
CA TYR A 201 -26.50 26.04 25.19
C TYR A 201 -27.92 25.52 24.96
N CYS A 202 -28.04 24.35 24.35
CA CYS A 202 -29.28 23.61 24.22
C CYS A 202 -29.03 22.10 24.39
N VAL A 203 -30.10 21.33 24.49
CA VAL A 203 -30.03 19.87 24.61
C VAL A 203 -30.47 19.25 23.29
N ILE A 204 -29.61 18.43 22.68
CA ILE A 204 -29.78 17.93 21.30
C ILE A 204 -31.00 17.00 21.17
N GLU A 205 -31.17 16.07 22.10
CA GLU A 205 -32.22 15.04 22.06
C GLU A 205 -33.57 15.53 22.62
N ALA A 206 -33.68 16.81 23.00
CA ALA A 206 -34.96 17.37 23.41
C ALA A 206 -35.94 17.35 22.22
N GLU A 207 -37.24 17.09 22.48
CA GLU A 207 -38.29 17.12 21.44
C GLU A 207 -38.32 18.47 20.70
N LYS A 208 -37.99 19.54 21.42
CA LYS A 208 -37.79 20.88 20.90
C LYS A 208 -36.56 21.48 21.57
N PRO A 209 -35.37 21.41 20.97
CA PRO A 209 -34.17 22.04 21.51
C PRO A 209 -34.39 23.55 21.62
N GLU A 210 -34.18 24.10 22.82
CA GLU A 210 -34.31 25.52 23.10
C GLU A 210 -32.98 26.06 23.66
N TRP A 211 -32.53 27.19 23.12
CA TRP A 211 -31.35 27.88 23.61
C TRP A 211 -31.60 28.47 24.99
N LYS A 212 -30.62 28.30 25.87
CA LYS A 212 -30.50 28.95 27.17
C LYS A 212 -29.25 29.81 27.15
N GLU A 213 -29.30 30.97 27.79
CA GLU A 213 -28.14 31.84 27.97
C GLU A 213 -27.56 31.66 29.36
N THR A 214 -26.27 31.93 29.50
CA THR A 214 -25.54 31.75 30.76
C THR A 214 -24.92 33.03 31.29
N GLY A 215 -24.79 34.08 30.47
CA GLY A 215 -24.17 35.35 30.85
C GLY A 215 -24.96 36.16 31.88
N SER A 216 -26.25 35.85 32.10
CA SER A 216 -27.08 36.43 33.15
C SER A 216 -27.05 35.62 34.46
N LEU A 217 -26.38 34.47 34.47
CA LEU A 217 -26.32 33.60 35.64
C LEU A 217 -25.33 34.10 36.69
N PRO A 218 -25.58 33.81 37.98
CA PRO A 218 -24.74 34.29 39.06
C PRO A 218 -23.28 33.85 38.94
N GLY A 219 -22.34 34.79 39.16
CA GLY A 219 -20.90 34.54 39.15
C GLY A 219 -20.21 34.72 37.79
N PHE A 220 -20.97 34.99 36.72
CA PHE A 220 -20.39 35.24 35.40
C PHE A 220 -19.50 36.47 35.43
N ALA A 221 -18.26 36.36 34.95
CA ALA A 221 -17.37 37.50 34.85
C ALA A 221 -17.63 38.22 33.53
N MET A 222 -17.87 39.54 33.61
CA MET A 222 -18.21 40.36 32.46
C MET A 222 -17.09 40.36 31.41
N THR A 223 -17.44 39.95 30.21
CA THR A 223 -16.56 39.88 29.04
C THR A 223 -17.17 40.62 27.86
N ARG A 224 -16.36 41.16 26.97
CA ARG A 224 -16.75 41.69 25.66
C ARG A 224 -17.08 40.56 24.68
N THR A 225 -16.29 39.49 24.69
CA THR A 225 -16.48 38.32 23.83
C THR A 225 -16.08 37.05 24.58
N ILE A 226 -16.73 35.92 24.30
CA ILE A 226 -16.22 34.59 24.64
C ILE A 226 -15.67 33.98 23.35
N ARG A 227 -14.38 33.63 23.34
CA ARG A 227 -13.64 33.24 22.13
C ARG A 227 -13.54 31.73 21.95
N ALA A 228 -13.49 30.98 23.04
CA ALA A 228 -13.39 29.53 23.02
C ALA A 228 -14.17 28.91 24.19
N LEU A 229 -14.63 27.68 24.01
CA LEU A 229 -15.25 26.87 25.04
C LEU A 229 -14.86 25.39 24.91
N SER A 230 -14.93 24.65 26.01
CA SER A 230 -14.71 23.21 26.01
C SER A 230 -15.47 22.57 27.15
N PHE A 231 -16.19 21.49 26.87
CA PHE A 231 -16.79 20.66 27.91
C PHE A 231 -15.70 19.85 28.61
N SER A 232 -15.88 19.60 29.92
CA SER A 232 -15.03 18.66 30.64
C SER A 232 -15.01 17.31 29.92
N PRO A 233 -13.85 16.66 29.71
CA PRO A 233 -13.80 15.28 29.21
C PRO A 233 -14.54 14.29 30.12
N ASN A 234 -14.77 14.65 31.39
CA ASN A 234 -15.56 13.89 32.36
C ASN A 234 -16.92 14.57 32.62
N PHE A 235 -17.51 15.20 31.59
CA PHE A 235 -18.77 15.95 31.71
C PHE A 235 -19.92 15.09 32.26
N SER A 236 -19.97 13.80 31.91
CA SER A 236 -20.96 12.87 32.44
C SER A 236 -20.92 12.73 33.96
N GLU A 237 -19.79 13.05 34.59
CA GLU A 237 -19.59 13.05 36.04
C GLU A 237 -19.70 14.45 36.65
N ASP A 238 -18.98 15.44 36.12
CA ASP A 238 -18.86 16.77 36.76
C ASP A 238 -19.83 17.84 36.24
N ASN A 239 -20.41 17.63 35.05
CA ASN A 239 -21.32 18.56 34.39
C ASN A 239 -20.74 19.99 34.25
N VAL A 240 -19.47 20.11 33.85
CA VAL A 240 -18.75 21.40 33.74
C VAL A 240 -18.37 21.80 32.30
N LEU A 241 -18.44 23.11 32.04
CA LEU A 241 -17.92 23.77 30.84
C LEU A 241 -16.89 24.82 31.22
N VAL A 242 -15.80 24.90 30.46
CA VAL A 242 -14.73 25.87 30.62
C VAL A 242 -14.73 26.82 29.41
N THR A 243 -14.45 28.10 29.62
CA THR A 243 -14.43 29.11 28.55
C THR A 243 -13.26 30.06 28.66
N VAL A 244 -12.88 30.66 27.54
CA VAL A 244 -11.91 31.76 27.49
C VAL A 244 -12.59 32.99 26.93
N GLY A 245 -12.58 34.07 27.71
CA GLY A 245 -13.22 35.33 27.38
C GLY A 245 -12.25 36.51 27.37
N GLU A 246 -12.59 37.53 26.60
CA GLU A 246 -11.90 38.82 26.57
C GLU A 246 -12.71 39.83 27.39
N THR A 247 -12.11 40.45 28.40
CA THR A 247 -12.76 41.49 29.22
C THR A 247 -12.75 42.87 28.54
N GLU A 248 -13.53 43.83 29.05
CA GLU A 248 -13.51 45.22 28.54
C GLU A 248 -12.12 45.88 28.68
N ASP A 249 -11.38 45.51 29.73
CA ASP A 249 -10.01 45.96 29.99
C ASP A 249 -8.97 45.17 29.17
N LYS A 250 -9.40 44.42 28.15
CA LYS A 250 -8.57 43.60 27.24
C LYS A 250 -7.78 42.47 27.91
N ARG A 251 -8.25 41.97 29.06
CA ARG A 251 -7.66 40.76 29.67
C ARG A 251 -8.26 39.51 29.02
N ALA A 252 -7.48 38.44 28.96
CA ALA A 252 -8.02 37.11 28.65
C ALA A 252 -8.23 36.35 29.95
N ASN A 253 -9.45 35.86 30.22
CA ASN A 253 -9.75 35.09 31.42
C ASN A 253 -10.33 33.72 31.10
N LEU A 254 -10.04 32.75 31.97
CA LEU A 254 -10.60 31.40 31.93
C LEU A 254 -11.71 31.30 33.00
N GLN A 255 -12.91 30.94 32.56
CA GLN A 255 -14.10 30.84 33.41
C GLN A 255 -14.65 29.41 33.43
N VAL A 256 -15.35 29.06 34.51
CA VAL A 256 -15.91 27.72 34.70
C VAL A 256 -17.39 27.80 35.04
N PHE A 257 -18.20 27.03 34.34
CA PHE A 257 -19.65 26.93 34.52
C PHE A 257 -20.05 25.53 34.97
N SER A 258 -20.94 25.46 35.97
CA SER A 258 -21.55 24.21 36.41
C SER A 258 -23.00 24.13 35.94
N PHE A 259 -23.32 23.10 35.16
CA PHE A 259 -24.70 22.84 34.73
C PHE A 259 -25.57 22.35 35.90
N THR A 260 -24.97 21.72 36.92
CA THR A 260 -25.70 21.22 38.10
C THR A 260 -26.24 22.38 38.95
N SER A 261 -25.40 23.37 39.22
CA SER A 261 -25.75 24.51 40.09
C SER A 261 -26.20 25.76 39.32
N GLN A 262 -26.01 25.81 37.99
CA GLN A 262 -26.37 26.94 37.13
C GLN A 262 -25.72 28.26 37.59
N VAL A 263 -24.45 28.21 38.00
CA VAL A 263 -23.65 29.36 38.43
C VAL A 263 -22.22 29.25 37.88
N TRP A 264 -21.48 30.35 37.93
CA TRP A 264 -20.12 30.48 37.39
C TRP A 264 -19.07 30.73 38.47
N ASN A 265 -17.83 30.36 38.18
CA ASN A 265 -16.62 30.79 38.89
C ASN A 265 -16.72 30.55 40.41
N THR A 266 -16.31 31.50 41.26
CA THR A 266 -16.38 31.36 42.73
C THR A 266 -17.75 30.93 43.27
N GLN A 267 -18.85 31.23 42.59
CA GLN A 267 -20.18 30.81 43.05
C GLN A 267 -20.45 29.31 42.89
N THR A 268 -19.68 28.62 42.04
CA THR A 268 -19.68 27.15 41.95
C THR A 268 -18.93 26.49 43.11
N GLY A 269 -18.11 27.25 43.85
CA GLY A 269 -17.16 26.73 44.83
C GLY A 269 -15.70 26.71 44.35
N PHE A 270 -15.43 27.01 43.08
CA PHE A 270 -14.05 27.13 42.57
C PHE A 270 -13.39 28.44 43.02
N THR A 271 -12.58 28.37 44.08
CA THR A 271 -11.86 29.53 44.62
C THR A 271 -10.81 30.00 43.60
N GLY A 272 -10.71 31.31 43.40
CA GLY A 272 -9.72 31.90 42.48
C GLY A 272 -10.17 32.05 41.02
N TYR A 273 -11.39 31.62 40.68
CA TYR A 273 -11.97 31.84 39.34
C TYR A 273 -12.81 33.13 39.28
N PRO A 274 -12.87 33.83 38.11
CA PRO A 274 -12.18 33.51 36.86
C PRO A 274 -10.66 33.71 36.99
N VAL A 275 -9.89 32.94 36.22
CA VAL A 275 -8.41 33.01 36.21
C VAL A 275 -7.97 33.93 35.08
N ASP A 276 -7.23 34.99 35.36
CA ASP A 276 -6.64 35.85 34.32
C ASP A 276 -5.47 35.08 33.66
N VAL A 277 -5.65 34.67 32.40
CA VAL A 277 -4.62 33.98 31.59
C VAL A 277 -3.59 34.98 31.08
N LEU A 278 -4.06 36.17 30.75
CA LEU A 278 -3.25 37.30 30.30
C LEU A 278 -3.65 38.53 31.11
N GLU A 279 -2.72 39.04 31.92
CA GLU A 279 -2.93 40.24 32.73
C GLU A 279 -2.82 41.53 31.88
N TYR A 280 -3.29 42.64 32.44
CA TYR A 280 -3.30 43.96 31.81
C TYR A 280 -1.88 44.37 31.38
N ASP A 281 -1.67 44.51 30.06
CA ASP A 281 -0.58 45.24 29.37
C ASP A 281 -0.56 44.93 27.85
N ALA A 282 -1.33 43.93 27.39
CA ALA A 282 -1.48 43.63 25.97
C ALA A 282 -2.15 44.79 25.20
N THR A 283 -1.45 45.34 24.20
CA THR A 283 -1.90 46.59 23.56
C THR A 283 -3.09 46.45 22.62
N GLY A 284 -3.50 45.21 22.26
CA GLY A 284 -4.65 44.96 21.38
C GLY A 284 -5.61 43.86 21.79
N GLN A 285 -6.48 43.45 20.86
CA GLN A 285 -7.63 42.57 21.12
C GLN A 285 -7.26 41.11 20.90
N VAL A 286 -7.83 40.21 21.72
CA VAL A 286 -7.78 38.77 21.45
C VAL A 286 -8.62 38.49 20.20
N VAL A 287 -7.99 37.94 19.16
CA VAL A 287 -8.63 37.65 17.86
C VAL A 287 -9.03 36.18 17.75
N SER A 288 -8.22 35.28 18.32
CA SER A 288 -8.43 33.83 18.35
C SER A 288 -8.08 33.31 19.74
N ALA A 289 -8.82 32.32 20.20
CA ALA A 289 -8.46 31.51 21.34
C ALA A 289 -8.82 30.05 21.07
N SER A 290 -8.12 29.12 21.72
CA SER A 290 -8.43 27.69 21.69
C SER A 290 -8.09 27.07 23.05
N ILE A 291 -8.87 26.07 23.47
CA ILE A 291 -8.74 25.42 24.79
C ILE A 291 -8.60 23.91 24.60
N ALA A 292 -7.58 23.33 25.23
CA ALA A 292 -7.47 21.88 25.41
C ALA A 292 -7.42 21.55 26.90
N LEU A 293 -8.43 20.82 27.38
CA LEU A 293 -8.45 20.30 28.74
C LEU A 293 -7.65 19.00 28.82
N SER A 294 -7.07 18.71 29.98
CA SER A 294 -6.50 17.39 30.25
C SER A 294 -7.59 16.31 30.11
N PRO A 295 -7.31 15.13 29.51
CA PRO A 295 -8.26 14.02 29.52
C PRO A 295 -8.71 13.60 30.93
N ASP A 296 -7.86 13.82 31.93
CA ASP A 296 -8.16 13.53 33.35
C ASP A 296 -8.83 14.73 34.06
N TYR A 297 -9.17 15.80 33.34
CA TYR A 297 -9.77 17.00 33.93
C TYR A 297 -11.09 16.65 34.62
N LEU A 298 -11.14 16.90 35.93
CA LEU A 298 -12.34 16.76 36.74
C LEU A 298 -12.49 18.02 37.59
N ALA A 299 -13.56 18.77 37.37
CA ALA A 299 -13.67 20.10 37.96
C ALA A 299 -13.58 20.09 39.50
N GLY A 300 -14.07 19.03 40.15
CA GLY A 300 -14.02 18.86 41.62
C GLY A 300 -12.63 18.62 42.21
N GLU A 301 -11.61 18.26 41.41
CA GLU A 301 -10.27 17.86 41.85
C GLU A 301 -9.24 18.93 41.43
N GLU A 302 -8.67 19.67 42.39
CA GLU A 302 -7.76 20.79 42.06
C GLU A 302 -6.52 20.35 41.28
N SER A 303 -5.99 19.17 41.58
CA SER A 303 -4.81 18.64 40.90
C SER A 303 -5.05 18.21 39.45
N SER A 304 -6.30 17.96 39.05
CA SER A 304 -6.63 17.55 37.68
C SER A 304 -7.14 18.70 36.81
N ARG A 305 -7.44 19.88 37.38
CA ARG A 305 -7.86 21.09 36.66
C ARG A 305 -6.73 21.68 35.80
N ILE A 306 -6.30 20.96 34.78
CA ILE A 306 -5.24 21.36 33.86
C ILE A 306 -5.87 21.74 32.52
N ALA A 307 -5.66 22.98 32.10
CA ALA A 307 -6.07 23.49 30.80
C ALA A 307 -4.87 24.10 30.06
N PHE A 308 -4.84 23.94 28.75
CA PHE A 308 -3.96 24.66 27.86
C PHE A 308 -4.77 25.63 27.01
N VAL A 309 -4.29 26.86 26.90
CA VAL A 309 -4.93 27.93 26.13
C VAL A 309 -3.96 28.48 25.10
N GLY A 310 -4.37 28.44 23.84
CA GLY A 310 -3.69 29.15 22.75
C GLY A 310 -4.36 30.50 22.51
N LEU A 311 -3.57 31.58 22.34
CA LEU A 311 -4.07 32.93 22.08
C LEU A 311 -3.43 33.56 20.85
N THR A 312 -4.24 34.27 20.07
CA THR A 312 -3.80 35.26 19.07
C THR A 312 -4.20 36.64 19.55
N VAL A 313 -3.24 37.55 19.69
CA VAL A 313 -3.47 38.92 20.15
C VAL A 313 -2.99 39.90 19.08
N ASN A 314 -3.89 40.74 18.59
CA ASN A 314 -3.53 41.72 17.56
C ASN A 314 -2.70 42.86 18.17
N GLY A 315 -1.70 43.36 17.44
CA GLY A 315 -0.90 44.52 17.83
C GLY A 315 0.11 44.29 18.95
N ASP A 316 0.13 43.09 19.54
CA ASP A 316 1.05 42.69 20.60
C ASP A 316 1.41 41.20 20.46
N GLU A 317 2.32 40.91 19.53
CA GLU A 317 2.72 39.52 19.24
C GLU A 317 3.34 38.83 20.46
N GLU A 318 3.96 39.57 21.38
CA GLU A 318 4.52 39.03 22.63
C GLU A 318 3.45 38.44 23.55
N ALA A 319 2.20 38.94 23.46
CA ALA A 319 1.07 38.41 24.20
C ALA A 319 0.40 37.18 23.54
N GLY A 320 0.63 36.97 22.24
CA GLY A 320 0.24 35.75 21.54
C GLY A 320 1.07 34.56 22.02
N GLY A 321 0.43 33.41 22.26
CA GLY A 321 1.17 32.27 22.78
C GLY A 321 0.36 31.08 23.27
N VAL A 322 1.07 30.17 23.93
CA VAL A 322 0.52 28.98 24.61
C VAL A 322 0.68 29.14 26.12
N TYR A 323 -0.41 28.97 26.85
CA TYR A 323 -0.48 29.11 28.30
C TYR A 323 -1.00 27.82 28.93
N ARG A 324 -0.40 27.40 30.05
CA ARG A 324 -0.89 26.30 30.88
C ARG A 324 -1.50 26.89 32.14
N ILE A 325 -2.70 26.44 32.46
CA ILE A 325 -3.42 26.77 33.69
C ILE A 325 -3.50 25.48 34.51
N GLY A 326 -2.81 25.43 35.64
CA GLY A 326 -2.92 24.38 36.64
C GLY A 326 -3.74 24.88 37.82
N ASP A 327 -5.01 24.50 37.88
CA ASP A 327 -6.04 25.12 38.71
C ASP A 327 -6.12 26.65 38.49
N THR A 328 -5.46 27.42 39.35
CA THR A 328 -5.41 28.89 39.32
C THR A 328 -4.04 29.43 38.94
N ALA A 329 -3.01 28.58 38.84
CA ALA A 329 -1.66 28.97 38.47
C ALA A 329 -1.52 29.02 36.94
N VAL A 330 -1.11 30.18 36.42
CA VAL A 330 -0.88 30.40 34.99
C VAL A 330 0.61 30.40 34.69
N GLU A 331 1.02 29.61 33.70
CA GLU A 331 2.38 29.56 33.18
C GLU A 331 2.36 29.76 31.67
N SER A 332 3.17 30.68 31.15
CA SER A 332 3.39 30.80 29.71
C SER A 332 4.41 29.75 29.24
N LEU A 333 4.06 29.01 28.19
CA LEU A 333 4.90 27.97 27.60
C LEU A 333 5.59 28.41 26.30
N LEU A 334 4.95 29.34 25.59
CA LEU A 334 5.44 29.95 24.35
C LEU A 334 4.80 31.34 24.24
N THR A 335 5.59 32.36 23.93
CA THR A 335 5.14 33.74 23.67
C THR A 335 5.71 34.22 22.33
N GLY A 336 5.20 35.34 21.81
CA GLY A 336 5.69 35.89 20.54
C GLY A 336 5.14 35.18 19.31
N VAL A 337 4.14 34.32 19.48
CA VAL A 337 3.58 33.49 18.41
C VAL A 337 2.06 33.41 18.57
N ASN A 338 1.32 33.89 17.58
CA ASN A 338 -0.13 33.78 17.57
C ASN A 338 -0.57 32.33 17.33
N ILE A 339 -1.44 31.82 18.20
CA ILE A 339 -1.92 30.43 18.18
C ILE A 339 -3.40 30.38 17.80
N HIS A 340 -3.72 29.59 16.78
CA HIS A 340 -5.08 29.40 16.32
C HIS A 340 -5.79 28.25 17.02
N SER A 341 -5.12 27.09 17.15
CA SER A 341 -5.71 25.86 17.66
C SER A 341 -4.74 25.11 18.57
N ILE A 342 -5.26 24.39 19.58
CA ILE A 342 -4.48 23.62 20.53
C ILE A 342 -5.16 22.28 20.84
N ALA A 343 -4.37 21.21 20.98
CA ALA A 343 -4.87 19.88 21.32
C ALA A 343 -3.89 19.12 22.24
N PHE A 344 -4.42 18.33 23.18
CA PHE A 344 -3.63 17.60 24.17
C PHE A 344 -4.18 16.19 24.38
N ASP A 345 -3.37 15.16 24.18
CA ASP A 345 -3.77 13.74 24.33
C ASP A 345 -3.56 13.20 25.77
N GLY A 346 -3.18 14.05 26.71
CA GLY A 346 -2.77 13.65 28.07
C GLY A 346 -1.25 13.50 28.25
N ARG A 347 -0.48 13.45 27.16
CA ARG A 347 0.98 13.28 27.17
C ARG A 347 1.71 14.32 26.33
N VAL A 348 1.25 14.56 25.11
CA VAL A 348 1.81 15.45 24.12
C VAL A 348 0.83 16.58 23.84
N LEU A 349 1.33 17.81 23.94
CA LEU A 349 0.61 19.01 23.55
C LEU A 349 1.01 19.37 22.11
N VAL A 350 0.03 19.68 21.27
CA VAL A 350 0.25 20.34 19.97
C VAL A 350 -0.49 21.68 19.94
N ALA A 351 0.17 22.71 19.41
CA ALA A 351 -0.38 24.05 19.29
C ALA A 351 -0.02 24.61 17.91
N ALA A 352 -1.00 25.07 17.16
CA ALA A 352 -0.86 25.39 15.75
C ALA A 352 -0.97 26.91 15.51
N ALA A 353 -0.08 27.43 14.67
CA ALA A 353 0.06 28.86 14.46
C ALA A 353 -1.11 29.46 13.68
N TYR A 354 -1.36 30.75 13.92
CA TYR A 354 -2.36 31.55 13.21
C TYR A 354 -1.79 32.17 11.93
N ASP A 355 -0.58 32.73 11.98
CA ASP A 355 0.05 33.49 10.88
C ASP A 355 0.99 32.66 9.99
N GLY A 356 0.87 31.33 10.04
CA GLY A 356 1.78 30.42 9.33
C GLY A 356 1.33 28.96 9.44
N ASN A 357 1.89 28.07 8.64
CA ASN A 357 1.65 26.63 8.70
C ASN A 357 2.48 25.88 9.76
N THR A 358 2.93 26.58 10.81
CA THR A 358 3.77 25.98 11.85
C THR A 358 2.92 25.30 12.93
N VAL A 359 3.28 24.07 13.29
CA VAL A 359 2.73 23.35 14.44
C VAL A 359 3.82 23.14 15.47
N TYR A 360 3.58 23.61 16.70
CA TYR A 360 4.45 23.41 17.85
C TYR A 360 4.00 22.17 18.61
N HIS A 361 4.95 21.36 19.08
CA HIS A 361 4.66 20.20 19.91
C HIS A 361 5.53 20.18 21.17
N SER A 362 4.99 19.63 22.26
CA SER A 362 5.70 19.39 23.51
C SER A 362 5.41 17.98 24.01
N THR A 363 6.47 17.21 24.26
CA THR A 363 6.38 15.86 24.86
C THR A 363 6.46 15.87 26.39
N ASN A 364 6.62 17.06 26.98
CA ASN A 364 6.74 17.28 28.42
C ASN A 364 5.93 18.49 28.91
N PRO A 365 4.68 18.72 28.43
CA PRO A 365 3.94 19.96 28.65
C PRO A 365 3.54 20.18 30.13
N LEU A 366 3.53 19.11 30.93
CA LEU A 366 3.20 19.12 32.36
C LEU A 366 4.41 19.34 33.27
N THR A 367 5.62 19.43 32.72
CA THR A 367 6.82 19.69 33.53
C THR A 367 6.96 21.18 33.87
N LYS A 368 7.78 21.53 34.86
CA LYS A 368 8.03 22.93 35.25
C LYS A 368 8.71 23.77 34.17
N VAL A 369 9.41 23.12 33.24
CA VAL A 369 10.13 23.76 32.13
C VAL A 369 9.80 22.96 30.88
N PRO A 370 8.59 23.11 30.31
CA PRO A 370 8.21 22.40 29.11
C PRO A 370 9.03 22.88 27.92
N THR A 371 9.21 22.02 26.94
CA THR A 371 9.85 22.38 25.67
C THR A 371 8.83 22.29 24.56
N LEU A 372 8.64 23.38 23.81
CA LEU A 372 7.87 23.41 22.58
C LEU A 372 8.84 23.51 21.40
N LYS A 373 8.64 22.67 20.39
CA LYS A 373 9.42 22.65 19.15
C LYS A 373 8.49 22.75 17.97
N SER A 374 8.86 23.52 16.96
CA SER A 374 8.13 23.52 15.69
C SER A 374 8.24 22.16 15.00
N ASN A 375 7.34 21.93 14.04
CA ASN A 375 7.52 20.91 13.03
C ASN A 375 8.85 21.11 12.28
N LEU A 376 9.28 20.04 11.61
CA LEU A 376 10.47 20.02 10.80
C LEU A 376 10.30 20.93 9.57
N SER A 377 11.43 21.47 9.09
CA SER A 377 11.47 22.35 7.92
C SER A 377 10.81 21.67 6.72
N MET A 378 9.99 22.42 5.97
CA MET A 378 9.20 21.93 4.80
C MET A 378 8.23 20.79 5.12
N LYS A 379 7.95 20.54 6.41
CA LYS A 379 7.05 19.48 6.88
C LYS A 379 5.90 20.02 7.74
N GLY A 380 5.53 21.28 7.54
CA GLY A 380 4.24 21.78 7.99
C GLY A 380 3.11 21.21 7.11
N PRO A 381 1.84 21.26 7.55
CA PRO A 381 0.72 21.06 6.64
C PRO A 381 0.78 22.07 5.48
N GLY A 382 0.27 21.69 4.30
CA GLY A 382 0.07 22.64 3.19
C GLY A 382 -0.84 23.79 3.61
N GLY A 383 -0.74 24.97 2.98
CA GLY A 383 -1.50 26.17 3.36
C GLY A 383 -0.63 27.30 3.91
N GLU A 384 -1.22 28.48 4.03
CA GLU A 384 -0.52 29.69 4.51
C GLU A 384 -0.66 29.90 6.02
N GLY A 385 -1.77 29.47 6.63
CA GLY A 385 -1.97 29.69 8.06
C GLY A 385 -3.31 29.20 8.60
N ARG A 386 -3.74 29.79 9.73
CA ARG A 386 -4.95 29.44 10.49
C ARG A 386 -5.08 27.93 10.67
N VAL A 387 -4.01 27.33 11.19
CA VAL A 387 -3.94 25.88 11.29
C VAL A 387 -4.84 25.41 12.43
N VAL A 388 -5.77 24.53 12.12
CA VAL A 388 -6.59 23.81 13.10
C VAL A 388 -6.02 22.41 13.31
N VAL A 389 -5.90 21.97 14.57
CA VAL A 389 -5.32 20.66 14.92
C VAL A 389 -6.21 19.86 15.84
N ALA A 390 -6.23 18.54 15.65
CA ALA A 390 -6.87 17.61 16.57
C ALA A 390 -6.12 16.28 16.63
N TRP A 391 -6.35 15.52 17.70
CA TRP A 391 -5.87 14.15 17.81
C TRP A 391 -6.83 13.18 17.12
N MET A 392 -6.25 12.22 16.41
CA MET A 392 -6.93 11.14 15.71
C MET A 392 -6.24 9.82 16.05
N GLY A 393 -6.66 9.20 17.16
CA GLY A 393 -5.90 8.14 17.80
C GLY A 393 -4.50 8.65 18.19
N ASP A 394 -3.45 7.94 17.75
CA ASP A 394 -2.04 8.32 17.99
C ASP A 394 -1.50 9.34 16.95
N ALA A 395 -2.31 9.75 15.97
CA ALA A 395 -1.93 10.71 14.94
C ALA A 395 -2.47 12.11 15.25
N VAL A 396 -1.82 13.13 14.69
CA VAL A 396 -2.32 14.51 14.71
C VAL A 396 -2.82 14.84 13.31
N VAL A 397 -4.03 15.35 13.19
CA VAL A 397 -4.56 15.88 11.94
C VAL A 397 -4.51 17.40 11.96
N ALA A 398 -4.33 17.99 10.79
CA ALA A 398 -4.31 19.43 10.61
C ALA A 398 -5.16 19.84 9.40
N GLY A 399 -5.89 20.94 9.53
CA GLY A 399 -6.51 21.67 8.44
C GLY A 399 -5.95 23.08 8.39
N THR A 400 -5.89 23.69 7.21
CA THR A 400 -5.28 25.01 7.00
C THR A 400 -6.15 25.88 6.11
N SER A 401 -5.75 27.15 5.97
CA SER A 401 -6.38 28.11 5.07
C SER A 401 -5.34 28.81 4.19
N GLY A 402 -5.82 29.41 3.10
CA GLY A 402 -5.00 30.16 2.15
C GLY A 402 -4.52 29.30 0.99
N ASP A 403 -3.60 29.86 0.20
CA ASP A 403 -3.02 29.17 -0.95
C ASP A 403 -2.41 27.80 -0.56
N GLU A 404 -2.61 26.79 -1.41
CA GLU A 404 -2.15 25.41 -1.20
C GLU A 404 -2.68 24.73 0.09
N SER A 405 -3.79 25.22 0.65
CA SER A 405 -4.48 24.69 1.84
C SER A 405 -4.74 23.17 1.73
N ALA A 406 -4.76 22.46 2.86
CA ALA A 406 -4.94 21.01 2.85
C ALA A 406 -5.43 20.42 4.18
N PHE A 407 -6.01 19.23 4.09
CA PHE A 407 -6.07 18.29 5.22
C PHE A 407 -4.80 17.43 5.25
N ALA A 408 -4.06 17.53 6.34
CA ALA A 408 -2.78 16.88 6.53
C ALA A 408 -2.73 15.99 7.78
N ILE A 409 -1.84 14.99 7.76
CA ILE A 409 -1.68 14.03 8.86
C ILE A 409 -0.22 13.97 9.30
N SER A 410 -0.01 14.02 10.61
CA SER A 410 1.26 13.71 11.27
C SER A 410 1.17 12.41 12.06
N ARG A 411 2.13 11.51 11.81
CA ARG A 411 2.28 10.21 12.52
C ARG A 411 3.43 10.22 13.53
N ASN A 412 3.97 11.39 13.82
CA ASN A 412 5.08 11.61 14.72
C ASN A 412 4.81 12.78 15.67
N ASN A 413 3.57 12.87 16.17
CA ASN A 413 3.14 13.83 17.19
C ASN A 413 3.26 15.31 16.77
N GLY A 414 2.94 15.64 15.51
CA GLY A 414 3.00 17.01 14.99
C GLY A 414 4.38 17.47 14.53
N LEU A 415 5.37 16.57 14.43
CA LEU A 415 6.72 16.90 13.96
C LEU A 415 6.82 17.03 12.43
N ALA A 416 6.07 16.22 11.70
CA ALA A 416 6.03 16.27 10.24
C ALA A 416 4.64 15.90 9.72
N PHE A 417 4.18 16.63 8.72
CA PHE A 417 2.88 16.45 8.08
C PHE A 417 3.05 16.07 6.61
N ASN A 418 2.12 15.25 6.12
CA ASN A 418 1.88 15.01 4.70
C ASN A 418 0.42 15.35 4.41
N ASP A 419 0.16 16.02 3.30
CA ASP A 419 -1.20 16.33 2.88
C ASP A 419 -1.84 15.09 2.24
N VAL A 420 -3.08 14.81 2.60
CA VAL A 420 -3.76 13.57 2.21
C VAL A 420 -4.96 13.83 1.32
N SER A 421 -5.69 14.91 1.60
CA SER A 421 -6.99 15.21 0.99
C SER A 421 -7.40 16.67 1.18
N LEU A 422 -8.53 17.07 0.59
CA LEU A 422 -9.03 18.46 0.61
C LEU A 422 -7.93 19.46 0.25
N ILE A 423 -7.06 19.07 -0.67
CA ILE A 423 -5.90 19.86 -1.07
C ILE A 423 -6.37 20.89 -2.09
N ASP A 424 -6.22 22.17 -1.76
CA ASP A 424 -6.51 23.31 -2.63
C ASP A 424 -5.35 23.50 -3.62
N THR A 425 -5.26 22.58 -4.57
CA THR A 425 -4.27 22.65 -5.65
C THR A 425 -4.88 22.15 -6.95
N MET A 426 -4.42 22.71 -8.06
CA MET A 426 -4.78 22.24 -9.40
C MET A 426 -3.58 21.53 -10.03
N LEU A 427 -3.77 20.32 -10.53
CA LEU A 427 -2.74 19.66 -11.32
C LEU A 427 -2.77 20.22 -12.74
N SER A 428 -2.16 21.39 -12.95
CA SER A 428 -2.09 22.06 -14.25
C SER A 428 -1.05 21.43 -15.17
N ASN A 429 0.07 20.98 -14.61
CA ASN A 429 1.16 20.36 -15.37
C ASN A 429 1.79 19.19 -14.60
N LEU A 430 2.18 18.13 -15.32
CA LEU A 430 3.04 17.05 -14.79
C LEU A 430 4.44 17.23 -15.37
N SER A 431 5.46 17.33 -14.52
CA SER A 431 6.84 17.62 -14.92
C SER A 431 7.71 16.36 -15.00
N ASP A 432 7.59 15.44 -14.05
CA ASP A 432 8.33 14.17 -14.05
C ASP A 432 7.65 13.11 -13.18
N VAL A 433 8.04 11.84 -13.39
CA VAL A 433 7.65 10.70 -12.56
C VAL A 433 8.89 9.87 -12.24
N ALA A 434 8.99 9.36 -11.02
CA ALA A 434 9.97 8.35 -10.67
C ALA A 434 9.30 7.19 -9.94
N VAL A 435 9.74 5.97 -10.21
CA VAL A 435 9.10 4.77 -9.71
C VAL A 435 10.13 3.86 -9.07
N SER A 436 9.78 3.24 -7.95
CA SER A 436 10.62 2.21 -7.33
C SER A 436 10.86 1.02 -8.25
N GLU A 437 11.91 0.27 -7.97
CA GLU A 437 12.28 -0.90 -8.76
C GLU A 437 11.16 -1.94 -8.80
N ASP A 438 10.40 -2.16 -7.72
CA ASP A 438 9.24 -3.07 -7.71
C ASP A 438 7.99 -2.51 -8.41
N GLY A 439 7.93 -1.21 -8.68
CA GLY A 439 6.75 -0.53 -9.21
C GLY A 439 5.66 -0.23 -8.17
N GLU A 440 5.92 -0.43 -6.87
CA GLU A 440 4.93 -0.25 -5.79
C GLU A 440 4.89 1.18 -5.26
N THR A 441 6.01 1.90 -5.30
CA THR A 441 6.10 3.31 -4.89
C THR A 441 6.29 4.21 -6.10
N VAL A 442 5.39 5.18 -6.28
CA VAL A 442 5.44 6.15 -7.38
C VAL A 442 5.59 7.54 -6.79
N TYR A 443 6.53 8.32 -7.31
CA TYR A 443 6.65 9.75 -7.07
C TYR A 443 6.25 10.51 -8.33
N LEU A 444 5.42 11.53 -8.19
CA LEU A 444 4.91 12.34 -9.29
C LEU A 444 5.10 13.82 -8.95
N ALA A 445 5.76 14.56 -9.82
CA ALA A 445 5.96 16.00 -9.69
C ALA A 445 4.93 16.69 -10.57
N SER A 446 4.21 17.62 -9.97
CA SER A 446 3.24 18.46 -10.64
C SER A 446 3.39 19.90 -10.22
N ASP A 447 2.82 20.80 -11.00
CA ASP A 447 2.63 22.19 -10.62
C ASP A 447 1.26 22.68 -11.05
N ASP A 448 0.77 23.72 -10.38
CA ASP A 448 -0.48 24.40 -10.71
C ASP A 448 -0.28 25.59 -11.67
N GLY A 449 0.98 25.86 -12.02
CA GLY A 449 1.44 27.01 -12.80
C GLY A 449 2.30 27.97 -11.98
N ASN A 450 2.20 27.94 -10.65
CA ASN A 450 3.00 28.74 -9.73
C ASN A 450 3.69 27.87 -8.67
N ASP A 451 3.03 26.83 -8.19
CA ASP A 451 3.43 26.11 -6.99
C ASP A 451 3.71 24.63 -7.28
N LEU A 452 4.80 24.12 -6.70
CA LEU A 452 5.26 22.75 -6.88
C LEU A 452 4.57 21.83 -5.88
N SER A 453 4.07 20.69 -6.37
CA SER A 453 3.63 19.56 -5.54
C SER A 453 4.40 18.29 -5.90
N LEU A 454 5.04 17.67 -4.90
CA LEU A 454 5.58 16.31 -5.00
C LEU A 454 4.63 15.32 -4.32
N TRP A 455 4.10 14.41 -5.11
CA TRP A 455 3.20 13.36 -4.66
C TRP A 455 3.94 12.05 -4.51
N ARG A 456 3.60 11.28 -3.47
CA ARG A 456 4.05 9.90 -3.27
C ARG A 456 2.82 8.99 -3.20
N ARG A 457 2.81 7.95 -4.01
CA ARG A 457 1.91 6.81 -3.89
C ARG A 457 2.66 5.62 -3.30
N ALA A 458 2.17 5.12 -2.18
CA ALA A 458 2.48 3.77 -1.72
C ALA A 458 1.18 2.94 -1.75
N SER A 459 0.44 2.89 -0.65
CA SER A 459 -0.93 2.37 -0.63
C SER A 459 -1.96 3.36 -1.16
N SER A 460 -1.73 4.66 -0.93
CA SER A 460 -2.52 5.78 -1.42
C SER A 460 -1.60 6.96 -1.75
N TRP A 461 -2.12 7.94 -2.48
CA TRP A 461 -1.42 9.18 -2.77
C TRP A 461 -1.39 10.10 -1.54
N GLN A 462 -0.26 10.78 -1.34
CA GLN A 462 -0.07 11.85 -0.37
C GLN A 462 0.85 12.90 -0.99
N ARG A 463 0.62 14.19 -0.72
CA ARG A 463 1.59 15.25 -1.05
C ARG A 463 2.64 15.30 0.05
N VAL A 464 3.89 14.99 -0.31
CA VAL A 464 5.01 14.86 0.64
C VAL A 464 5.91 16.10 0.67
N LEU A 465 5.75 16.99 -0.30
CA LEU A 465 6.35 18.32 -0.36
C LEU A 465 5.44 19.23 -1.19
N SER A 466 5.21 20.45 -0.71
CA SER A 466 4.68 21.58 -1.49
C SER A 466 5.65 22.76 -1.33
N GLN A 467 5.92 23.49 -2.40
CA GLN A 467 6.76 24.69 -2.41
C GLN A 467 6.11 25.77 -3.27
N GLN A 468 6.00 26.97 -2.73
CA GLN A 468 5.38 28.09 -3.43
C GLN A 468 6.34 28.75 -4.43
N ASP A 469 5.77 29.46 -5.41
CA ASP A 469 6.46 30.31 -6.38
C ASP A 469 7.58 29.57 -7.17
N THR A 470 7.41 28.27 -7.40
CA THR A 470 8.38 27.44 -8.12
C THR A 470 7.73 26.30 -8.89
N THR A 471 8.22 26.03 -10.10
CA THR A 471 7.69 25.00 -11.00
C THR A 471 8.81 24.27 -11.75
N GLY A 472 8.47 23.22 -12.52
CA GLY A 472 9.43 22.59 -13.44
C GLY A 472 10.52 21.76 -12.75
N TYR A 473 10.14 20.71 -12.04
CA TYR A 473 11.07 19.85 -11.31
C TYR A 473 11.25 18.46 -11.93
N ILE A 474 12.43 17.87 -11.74
CA ILE A 474 12.73 16.48 -12.11
C ILE A 474 12.96 15.62 -10.86
N ILE A 475 12.59 14.34 -10.93
CA ILE A 475 12.68 13.41 -9.79
C ILE A 475 13.66 12.28 -10.11
N ARG A 476 14.57 11.97 -9.19
CA ARG A 476 15.41 10.78 -9.27
C ARG A 476 15.41 10.04 -7.94
N LEU A 477 15.39 8.71 -8.00
CA LEU A 477 15.49 7.84 -6.83
C LEU A 477 16.90 7.27 -6.74
N ALA A 478 17.37 7.00 -5.52
CA ALA A 478 18.58 6.24 -5.34
C ALA A 478 18.38 4.78 -5.80
N PRO A 479 19.29 4.23 -6.61
CA PRO A 479 19.23 2.82 -6.99
C PRO A 479 19.23 1.91 -5.74
N GLY A 480 18.28 0.97 -5.68
CA GLY A 480 18.13 0.03 -4.56
C GLY A 480 17.53 0.62 -3.28
N ASP A 481 17.22 1.91 -3.23
CA ASP A 481 16.53 2.56 -2.11
C ASP A 481 15.48 3.56 -2.60
N SER A 482 14.23 3.09 -2.70
CA SER A 482 13.09 3.88 -3.15
C SER A 482 12.63 4.97 -2.18
N LYS A 483 13.21 5.03 -0.98
CA LYS A 483 12.94 6.10 -0.02
C LYS A 483 13.89 7.27 -0.17
N THR A 484 15.06 7.08 -0.77
CA THR A 484 15.96 8.19 -1.03
C THR A 484 15.58 8.88 -2.33
N VAL A 485 15.05 10.10 -2.22
CA VAL A 485 14.47 10.88 -3.31
C VAL A 485 15.26 12.17 -3.49
N TYR A 486 15.61 12.47 -4.73
CA TYR A 486 16.11 13.77 -5.16
C TYR A 486 15.07 14.45 -6.04
N LEU A 487 14.80 15.71 -5.76
CA LEU A 487 13.92 16.58 -6.53
C LEU A 487 14.71 17.83 -6.91
N ALA A 488 14.88 18.08 -8.20
CA ALA A 488 15.78 19.11 -8.70
C ALA A 488 15.03 20.11 -9.58
N GLU A 489 15.27 21.40 -9.34
CA GLU A 489 14.69 22.50 -10.10
C GLU A 489 15.34 22.59 -11.48
N LYS A 490 14.58 22.26 -12.53
CA LYS A 490 15.11 22.30 -13.90
C LYS A 490 15.39 23.74 -14.30
N ASP A 491 16.53 23.95 -14.95
CA ASP A 491 17.08 25.26 -15.31
C ASP A 491 17.43 26.17 -14.10
N GLY A 492 17.15 25.73 -12.87
CA GLY A 492 17.51 26.38 -11.61
C GLY A 492 18.68 25.71 -10.90
N TYR A 493 18.92 26.07 -9.63
CA TYR A 493 20.04 25.57 -8.83
C TYR A 493 19.58 24.73 -7.63
N SER A 494 18.28 24.70 -7.34
CA SER A 494 17.75 24.10 -6.12
C SER A 494 17.70 22.58 -6.23
N ILE A 495 18.17 21.90 -5.18
CA ILE A 495 18.08 20.45 -5.04
C ILE A 495 17.48 20.13 -3.67
N TYR A 496 16.32 19.48 -3.69
CA TYR A 496 15.72 18.90 -2.49
C TYR A 496 16.07 17.42 -2.41
N HIS A 497 16.34 16.97 -1.20
CA HIS A 497 16.65 15.58 -0.90
C HIS A 497 15.85 15.11 0.31
N SER A 498 15.35 13.87 0.24
CA SER A 498 14.76 13.17 1.38
C SER A 498 15.27 11.74 1.44
N PRO A 499 15.77 11.26 2.59
CA PRO A 499 16.18 9.88 2.79
C PRO A 499 15.03 8.93 3.18
N ASP A 500 13.81 9.45 3.40
CA ASP A 500 12.69 8.68 3.94
C ASP A 500 11.40 8.75 3.11
N GLY A 501 11.53 9.17 1.86
CA GLY A 501 10.45 9.29 0.89
C GLY A 501 9.58 10.50 1.15
N GLY A 502 10.14 11.54 1.78
CA GLY A 502 9.45 12.76 2.17
C GLY A 502 8.54 12.60 3.39
N ASP A 503 8.71 11.54 4.19
CA ASP A 503 7.81 11.26 5.32
C ASP A 503 8.06 12.19 6.51
N ARG A 504 9.33 12.42 6.86
CA ARG A 504 9.70 13.23 8.02
C ARG A 504 10.64 14.36 7.70
N GLU A 505 11.44 14.27 6.66
CA GLU A 505 12.46 15.28 6.43
C GLU A 505 12.74 15.54 4.95
N TRP A 506 13.00 16.81 4.67
CA TRP A 506 13.57 17.31 3.45
C TRP A 506 14.75 18.21 3.79
N SER A 507 15.80 18.14 2.98
CA SER A 507 16.92 19.05 3.02
C SER A 507 17.05 19.76 1.69
N MET A 508 17.21 21.08 1.70
CA MET A 508 17.47 21.87 0.51
C MET A 508 18.96 22.17 0.40
N GLY A 509 19.54 21.92 -0.78
CA GLY A 509 20.88 22.31 -1.15
C GLY A 509 20.88 23.13 -2.44
N THR A 510 22.02 23.78 -2.73
CA THR A 510 22.20 24.59 -3.93
C THR A 510 23.33 24.00 -4.77
N SER A 511 23.02 23.59 -5.99
CA SER A 511 23.99 23.12 -6.99
C SER A 511 24.92 24.26 -7.43
N LEU A 512 26.15 23.91 -7.83
CA LEU A 512 27.08 24.85 -8.48
C LEU A 512 26.74 25.11 -9.95
N LEU A 513 25.83 24.31 -10.51
CA LEU A 513 25.44 24.31 -11.91
C LEU A 513 23.92 24.41 -12.02
N THR A 514 23.41 25.08 -13.04
CA THR A 514 22.00 24.97 -13.39
C THR A 514 21.66 23.53 -13.77
N VAL A 515 20.51 23.03 -13.33
CA VAL A 515 20.14 21.63 -13.53
C VAL A 515 19.49 21.46 -14.90
N GLN A 516 20.20 20.84 -15.83
CA GLN A 516 19.61 20.33 -17.07
C GLN A 516 19.05 18.92 -16.88
N ASP A 517 19.79 18.07 -16.16
CA ASP A 517 19.39 16.72 -15.74
C ASP A 517 20.22 16.28 -14.50
N LEU A 518 19.73 15.26 -13.80
CA LEU A 518 20.33 14.69 -12.59
C LEU A 518 20.47 13.17 -12.75
N ALA A 519 21.62 12.62 -12.37
CA ALA A 519 21.84 11.19 -12.19
C ALA A 519 22.15 10.86 -10.73
N VAL A 520 21.57 9.80 -10.19
CA VAL A 520 21.81 9.33 -8.82
C VAL A 520 22.51 7.99 -8.89
N GLU A 521 23.66 7.88 -8.23
CA GLU A 521 24.45 6.65 -8.16
C GLU A 521 24.13 5.86 -6.88
N SER A 522 23.93 6.57 -5.76
CA SER A 522 23.56 5.99 -4.47
C SER A 522 22.84 7.04 -3.61
N ALA A 523 22.43 6.67 -2.40
CA ALA A 523 21.68 7.54 -1.50
C ALA A 523 22.38 8.88 -1.16
N ASP A 524 23.72 8.91 -1.19
CA ASP A 524 24.49 10.13 -0.87
C ASP A 524 25.14 10.77 -2.10
N ILE A 525 25.22 10.04 -3.22
CA ILE A 525 26.00 10.42 -4.41
C ILE A 525 25.10 10.68 -5.60
N ALA A 526 25.13 11.91 -6.08
CA ALA A 526 24.41 12.35 -7.27
C ALA A 526 25.26 13.31 -8.13
N TYR A 527 24.83 13.51 -9.36
CA TYR A 527 25.52 14.27 -10.40
C TYR A 527 24.55 15.18 -11.12
N VAL A 528 24.85 16.48 -11.14
CA VAL A 528 24.10 17.46 -11.94
C VAL A 528 24.86 17.71 -13.23
N LEU A 529 24.15 17.62 -14.35
CA LEU A 529 24.57 18.11 -15.66
C LEU A 529 23.90 19.46 -15.94
N ASN A 530 24.62 20.42 -16.52
CA ASN A 530 24.02 21.64 -17.07
C ASN A 530 23.98 21.65 -18.60
N ALA A 531 23.30 22.66 -19.16
CA ALA A 531 23.21 22.89 -20.60
C ALA A 531 24.58 23.14 -21.25
N GLU A 532 25.59 23.59 -20.50
CA GLU A 532 26.96 23.81 -21.00
C GLU A 532 27.79 22.52 -21.10
N GLY A 533 27.21 21.35 -20.84
CA GLY A 533 27.94 20.08 -20.88
C GLY A 533 28.96 19.93 -19.74
N HIS A 534 28.74 20.57 -18.60
CA HIS A 534 29.54 20.40 -17.39
C HIS A 534 28.78 19.57 -16.35
N VAL A 535 29.52 18.77 -15.58
CA VAL A 535 28.98 17.95 -14.51
C VAL A 535 29.59 18.34 -13.17
N SER A 536 28.77 18.40 -12.12
CA SER A 536 29.22 18.52 -10.74
C SER A 536 28.70 17.35 -9.91
N LYS A 537 29.54 16.85 -8.99
CA LYS A 537 29.25 15.69 -8.12
C LYS A 537 29.02 16.13 -6.69
N THR A 538 27.99 15.57 -6.05
CA THR A 538 27.78 15.64 -4.60
C THR A 538 28.11 14.31 -3.93
N PHE A 539 28.60 14.36 -2.70
CA PHE A 539 28.81 13.21 -1.80
C PHE A 539 28.01 13.36 -0.49
N SER A 540 27.11 14.33 -0.45
CA SER A 540 26.38 14.75 0.74
C SER A 540 24.95 15.09 0.37
N SER A 541 24.33 14.27 -0.47
CA SER A 541 22.92 14.36 -0.83
C SER A 541 22.47 15.74 -1.33
N GLY A 542 23.33 16.41 -2.10
CA GLY A 542 23.05 17.72 -2.69
C GLY A 542 23.39 18.92 -1.80
N LEU A 543 23.85 18.70 -0.55
CA LEU A 543 24.24 19.77 0.37
C LEU A 543 25.60 20.41 0.06
N GLY A 544 26.44 19.72 -0.72
CA GLY A 544 27.79 20.16 -1.06
C GLY A 544 28.23 19.55 -2.39
N TRP A 545 28.97 20.34 -3.17
CA TRP A 545 29.27 20.04 -4.57
C TRP A 545 30.76 20.19 -4.87
N SER A 546 31.28 19.27 -5.68
CA SER A 546 32.65 19.30 -6.18
C SER A 546 32.77 20.30 -7.34
N ALA A 547 33.99 20.75 -7.62
CA ALA A 547 34.26 21.59 -8.79
C ALA A 547 33.69 20.93 -10.07
N ASN A 548 33.10 21.73 -10.95
CA ASN A 548 32.53 21.22 -12.18
C ASN A 548 33.61 20.70 -13.13
N VAL A 549 33.26 19.70 -13.92
CA VAL A 549 34.13 19.04 -14.88
C VAL A 549 33.43 19.01 -16.24
N SER A 550 34.12 19.43 -17.30
CA SER A 550 33.60 19.34 -18.67
C SER A 550 33.46 17.88 -19.10
N THR A 551 32.30 17.54 -19.67
CA THR A 551 32.02 16.23 -20.28
C THR A 551 32.73 16.01 -21.62
N LYS A 552 33.45 17.03 -22.13
CA LYS A 552 33.97 17.12 -23.50
C LYS A 552 32.90 17.23 -24.59
N LEU A 553 31.61 17.23 -24.24
CA LEU A 553 30.55 17.70 -25.14
C LEU A 553 30.80 19.17 -25.49
N ASP A 554 30.22 19.62 -26.60
CA ASP A 554 30.42 21.01 -27.03
C ASP A 554 29.65 21.95 -26.08
N GLU A 555 30.16 23.16 -25.90
CA GLU A 555 29.52 24.17 -25.04
C GLU A 555 28.08 24.45 -25.52
N GLY A 556 27.15 24.62 -24.59
CA GLY A 556 25.72 24.77 -24.87
C GLY A 556 24.99 23.52 -25.35
N THR A 557 25.60 22.33 -25.29
CA THR A 557 24.99 21.09 -25.82
C THR A 557 24.60 20.04 -24.78
N GLY A 558 24.83 20.23 -23.49
CA GLY A 558 24.42 19.26 -22.46
C GLY A 558 22.91 19.03 -22.47
N TYR A 559 22.45 17.78 -22.40
CA TYR A 559 21.02 17.45 -22.49
C TYR A 559 20.51 16.47 -21.43
N MET A 560 21.16 15.31 -21.26
CA MET A 560 20.75 14.32 -20.26
C MET A 560 21.94 13.59 -19.64
N ILE A 561 21.77 13.05 -18.43
CA ILE A 561 22.78 12.24 -17.75
C ILE A 561 22.15 11.03 -17.07
N VAL A 562 22.82 9.88 -17.15
CA VAL A 562 22.44 8.64 -16.46
C VAL A 562 23.64 7.99 -15.77
N SER A 563 23.39 7.32 -14.65
CA SER A 563 24.38 6.46 -13.98
C SER A 563 24.28 5.03 -14.50
N GLY A 564 25.43 4.43 -14.81
CA GLY A 564 25.58 2.99 -15.09
C GLY A 564 25.96 2.17 -13.87
N GLY A 565 25.80 2.73 -12.66
CA GLY A 565 26.31 2.19 -11.41
C GLY A 565 27.51 2.97 -10.87
N ALA A 566 28.21 2.38 -9.90
CA ALA A 566 29.32 3.02 -9.19
C ALA A 566 30.38 3.55 -10.17
N ASP A 567 30.66 4.86 -10.07
CA ASP A 567 31.64 5.59 -10.88
C ASP A 567 31.41 5.59 -12.42
N ILE A 568 30.29 5.06 -12.91
CA ILE A 568 29.99 4.99 -14.35
C ILE A 568 28.90 6.00 -14.70
N LEU A 569 29.17 6.89 -15.66
CA LEU A 569 28.23 7.90 -16.12
C LEU A 569 28.21 8.02 -17.64
N PHE A 570 27.04 8.38 -18.17
CA PHE A 570 26.85 8.71 -19.58
C PHE A 570 26.07 10.02 -19.71
N ALA A 571 26.50 10.86 -20.64
CA ALA A 571 25.83 12.12 -20.96
C ALA A 571 25.50 12.17 -22.45
N GLY A 572 24.27 12.58 -22.78
CA GLY A 572 23.82 12.86 -24.15
C GLY A 572 23.83 14.36 -24.42
N SER A 573 24.06 14.75 -25.67
CA SER A 573 24.05 16.15 -26.09
C SER A 573 22.87 16.52 -27.00
N THR A 574 22.64 17.82 -27.21
CA THR A 574 21.63 18.37 -28.13
C THR A 574 22.04 18.34 -29.61
N ASP A 575 23.31 18.03 -29.90
CA ASP A 575 23.92 18.02 -31.23
C ASP A 575 24.38 16.62 -31.68
N GLY A 576 23.88 15.56 -31.04
CA GLY A 576 24.04 14.19 -31.54
C GLY A 576 25.19 13.38 -30.96
N TYR A 577 25.85 13.85 -29.90
CA TYR A 577 27.00 13.19 -29.29
C TYR A 577 26.67 12.53 -27.95
N VAL A 578 27.52 11.57 -27.57
CA VAL A 578 27.52 10.93 -26.25
C VAL A 578 28.90 11.10 -25.63
N ALA A 579 28.95 11.38 -24.34
CA ALA A 579 30.16 11.32 -23.54
C ALA A 579 30.00 10.32 -22.40
N TYR A 580 31.11 9.75 -21.92
CA TYR A 580 31.10 8.82 -20.80
C TYR A 580 32.25 9.05 -19.84
N SER A 581 32.04 8.65 -18.59
CA SER A 581 33.04 8.61 -17.51
C SER A 581 33.02 7.24 -16.84
N VAL A 582 34.20 6.78 -16.42
CA VAL A 582 34.41 5.51 -15.70
C VAL A 582 35.14 5.73 -14.36
N ASP A 583 35.18 6.99 -13.90
CA ASP A 583 35.88 7.45 -12.70
C ASP A 583 35.02 8.45 -11.89
N GLY A 584 33.70 8.25 -11.92
CA GLY A 584 32.75 9.02 -11.14
C GLY A 584 32.72 10.49 -11.52
N GLY A 585 32.84 10.78 -12.82
CA GLY A 585 32.77 12.12 -13.38
C GLY A 585 34.07 12.94 -13.26
N SER A 586 35.17 12.33 -12.81
CA SER A 586 36.46 13.02 -12.66
C SER A 586 37.10 13.33 -14.02
N SER A 587 36.90 12.47 -15.01
CA SER A 587 37.28 12.68 -16.39
C SER A 587 36.26 12.09 -17.37
N TRP A 588 36.21 12.65 -18.58
CA TRP A 588 35.21 12.31 -19.58
C TRP A 588 35.81 12.09 -20.97
N GLN A 589 35.20 11.21 -21.73
CA GLN A 589 35.52 10.93 -23.12
C GLN A 589 34.29 11.12 -24.01
N LYS A 590 34.40 11.99 -25.03
CA LYS A 590 33.39 12.18 -26.08
C LYS A 590 33.53 11.08 -27.14
N ILE A 591 32.43 10.39 -27.42
CA ILE A 591 32.28 9.46 -28.54
C ILE A 591 31.89 10.27 -29.77
N ARG A 592 32.21 9.80 -30.98
CA ARG A 592 31.74 10.42 -32.23
C ARG A 592 30.21 10.54 -32.27
N GLN A 593 29.69 11.46 -33.08
CA GLN A 593 28.25 11.66 -33.28
C GLN A 593 27.56 10.32 -33.61
N ILE A 594 26.39 10.07 -33.02
CA ILE A 594 25.67 8.80 -33.21
C ILE A 594 25.34 8.57 -34.68
N GLN A 595 24.86 9.62 -35.34
CA GLN A 595 24.52 9.71 -36.76
C GLN A 595 24.61 11.17 -37.21
N SER A 596 24.81 11.39 -38.51
CA SER A 596 24.85 12.75 -39.07
C SER A 596 23.48 13.43 -38.93
N GLY A 597 23.47 14.64 -38.38
CA GLY A 597 22.23 15.41 -38.15
C GLY A 597 21.39 14.92 -36.97
N ALA A 598 21.97 14.14 -36.06
CA ALA A 598 21.34 13.80 -34.79
C ALA A 598 21.22 15.05 -33.89
N GLY A 599 20.11 15.13 -33.16
CA GLY A 599 19.77 16.22 -32.25
C GLY A 599 19.97 15.82 -30.79
N ARG A 600 18.93 15.96 -29.96
CA ARG A 600 18.96 15.59 -28.54
C ARG A 600 19.08 14.08 -28.40
N VAL A 601 20.15 13.64 -27.76
CA VAL A 601 20.49 12.22 -27.63
C VAL A 601 20.02 11.67 -26.29
N GLN A 602 19.20 10.62 -26.36
CA GLN A 602 18.98 9.69 -25.26
C GLN A 602 20.12 8.67 -25.21
N VAL A 603 20.63 8.32 -24.02
CA VAL A 603 21.62 7.26 -23.83
C VAL A 603 21.28 6.40 -22.62
N VAL A 604 21.39 5.08 -22.75
CA VAL A 604 21.19 4.13 -21.64
C VAL A 604 22.26 3.04 -21.69
N PRO A 605 22.87 2.67 -20.55
CA PRO A 605 23.71 1.47 -20.47
C PRO A 605 22.85 0.20 -20.54
N ASP A 606 23.42 -0.85 -21.11
CA ASP A 606 22.83 -2.19 -21.00
C ASP A 606 22.76 -2.64 -19.53
N LYS A 607 21.76 -3.46 -19.16
CA LYS A 607 21.61 -3.97 -17.78
C LYS A 607 22.88 -4.69 -17.29
N ASP A 608 23.58 -5.36 -18.20
CA ASP A 608 24.83 -6.07 -17.95
C ASP A 608 26.07 -5.24 -18.34
N TYR A 609 25.97 -3.89 -18.35
CA TYR A 609 27.07 -2.99 -18.71
C TYR A 609 28.36 -3.32 -17.96
N ALA A 610 28.27 -3.71 -16.68
CA ALA A 610 29.42 -4.11 -15.88
C ALA A 610 30.28 -5.18 -16.58
N SER A 611 29.64 -6.10 -17.29
CA SER A 611 30.25 -7.22 -18.02
C SER A 611 30.48 -6.91 -19.49
N ASN A 612 29.45 -6.45 -20.22
CA ASN A 612 29.49 -6.33 -21.67
C ASN A 612 29.99 -4.97 -22.19
N LYS A 613 30.01 -3.94 -21.33
CA LYS A 613 30.38 -2.55 -21.66
C LYS A 613 29.54 -1.93 -22.79
N MET A 614 28.30 -2.40 -22.98
CA MET A 614 27.40 -1.98 -24.05
C MET A 614 26.53 -0.79 -23.64
N ILE A 615 26.36 0.16 -24.56
CA ILE A 615 25.42 1.27 -24.44
C ILE A 615 24.56 1.39 -25.69
N TYR A 616 23.37 1.96 -25.51
CA TYR A 616 22.43 2.28 -26.57
C TYR A 616 22.15 3.78 -26.58
N ALA A 617 22.03 4.35 -27.77
CA ALA A 617 21.73 5.77 -27.94
C ALA A 617 20.79 6.01 -29.12
N ALA A 618 19.96 7.04 -29.02
CA ALA A 618 19.01 7.43 -30.06
C ALA A 618 18.74 8.94 -29.99
N SER A 619 18.30 9.54 -31.10
CA SER A 619 18.10 10.99 -31.22
C SER A 619 16.63 11.36 -31.37
N ASP A 620 16.27 12.56 -30.91
CA ASP A 620 14.94 13.17 -31.11
C ASP A 620 14.70 13.69 -32.53
N SER A 621 15.74 13.76 -33.37
CA SER A 621 15.62 14.17 -34.76
C SER A 621 14.98 13.07 -35.60
N SER A 622 14.01 13.45 -36.44
CA SER A 622 13.31 12.56 -37.36
C SER A 622 14.27 11.79 -38.28
N GLY A 623 13.99 10.51 -38.51
CA GLY A 623 14.78 9.66 -39.39
C GLY A 623 16.04 9.06 -38.76
N GLN A 624 16.32 9.33 -37.48
CA GLN A 624 17.47 8.77 -36.76
C GLN A 624 17.09 7.45 -36.08
N ASN A 625 17.97 6.46 -36.19
CA ASN A 625 17.74 5.10 -35.70
C ASN A 625 18.35 4.89 -34.30
N VAL A 626 18.14 3.70 -33.75
CA VAL A 626 18.72 3.26 -32.48
C VAL A 626 20.12 2.71 -32.75
N MET A 627 21.10 3.24 -32.03
CA MET A 627 22.52 2.94 -32.22
C MET A 627 23.10 2.20 -31.00
N ARG A 628 24.01 1.26 -31.25
CA ARG A 628 24.75 0.50 -30.23
C ARG A 628 26.24 0.84 -30.26
N TRP A 629 26.85 0.91 -29.09
CA TRP A 629 28.30 1.06 -28.92
C TRP A 629 28.84 0.21 -27.77
N GLN A 630 30.01 -0.40 -27.96
CA GLN A 630 30.73 -1.12 -26.92
C GLN A 630 31.96 -0.32 -26.49
N ILE A 631 31.98 0.13 -25.24
CA ILE A 631 33.07 0.94 -24.69
C ILE A 631 34.39 0.18 -24.74
N GLY A 632 35.45 0.85 -25.20
CA GLY A 632 36.79 0.28 -25.37
C GLY A 632 36.99 -0.61 -26.61
N THR A 633 35.92 -1.02 -27.30
CA THR A 633 36.01 -1.93 -28.45
C THR A 633 35.50 -1.30 -29.75
N SER A 634 34.35 -0.63 -29.72
CA SER A 634 33.75 -0.03 -30.91
C SER A 634 34.58 1.13 -31.46
N THR A 635 34.66 1.21 -32.78
CA THR A 635 35.23 2.36 -33.49
C THR A 635 34.18 3.12 -34.30
N SER A 636 32.94 2.63 -34.39
CA SER A 636 31.79 3.31 -34.98
C SER A 636 30.52 2.84 -34.30
N TRP A 637 29.48 3.69 -34.33
CA TRP A 637 28.14 3.30 -33.90
C TRP A 637 27.56 2.26 -34.87
N ALA A 638 26.92 1.23 -34.33
CA ALA A 638 26.22 0.22 -35.11
C ALA A 638 24.71 0.49 -35.06
N ASP A 639 24.08 0.64 -36.22
CA ASP A 639 22.61 0.68 -36.31
C ASP A 639 22.05 -0.70 -35.96
N ILE A 640 21.08 -0.73 -35.05
CA ILE A 640 20.42 -1.97 -34.61
C ILE A 640 18.92 -1.95 -34.90
N PHE A 641 18.36 -0.86 -35.42
CA PHE A 641 16.94 -0.72 -35.66
C PHE A 641 16.52 -1.33 -37.00
N LYS A 642 15.37 -2.00 -37.02
CA LYS A 642 14.84 -2.61 -38.25
C LYS A 642 14.10 -1.56 -39.09
N GLY A 643 14.74 -1.12 -40.17
CA GLY A 643 14.15 -0.14 -41.08
C GLY A 643 14.58 1.28 -40.71
N ASN A 644 13.66 2.23 -40.76
CA ASN A 644 13.91 3.62 -40.35
C ASN A 644 12.80 4.07 -39.41
N LEU A 645 13.18 4.63 -38.26
CA LEU A 645 12.26 5.40 -37.44
C LEU A 645 11.82 6.64 -38.22
N SER A 646 10.57 7.04 -38.06
CA SER A 646 10.02 8.19 -38.79
C SER A 646 10.16 9.47 -37.98
N ASP A 647 10.19 9.36 -36.66
CA ASP A 647 10.12 10.48 -35.75
C ASP A 647 11.14 10.39 -34.61
N GLY A 648 11.03 11.29 -33.63
CA GLY A 648 12.04 11.48 -32.59
C GLY A 648 11.91 10.53 -31.41
N ILE A 649 13.04 10.15 -30.82
CA ILE A 649 13.11 9.36 -29.59
C ILE A 649 13.22 10.24 -28.34
N TYR A 650 12.32 10.01 -27.38
CA TYR A 650 12.20 10.78 -26.14
C TYR A 650 12.50 9.97 -24.87
N GLY A 651 12.68 8.65 -25.00
CA GLY A 651 13.04 7.80 -23.87
C GLY A 651 13.67 6.48 -24.31
N LEU A 652 14.63 6.02 -23.50
CA LEU A 652 15.27 4.71 -23.62
C LEU A 652 15.27 4.02 -22.26
N ALA A 653 15.02 2.71 -22.24
CA ALA A 653 15.17 1.88 -21.05
C ALA A 653 15.68 0.50 -21.41
N ALA A 654 16.56 -0.08 -20.59
CA ALA A 654 17.11 -1.43 -20.82
C ALA A 654 16.91 -2.32 -19.60
N GLU A 655 16.38 -3.52 -19.81
CA GLU A 655 16.13 -4.51 -18.76
C GLU A 655 16.27 -5.93 -19.32
N ASP A 656 16.95 -6.83 -18.62
CA ASP A 656 16.95 -8.28 -18.90
C ASP A 656 17.04 -8.65 -20.39
N ASN A 657 18.09 -8.15 -21.06
CA ASN A 657 18.37 -8.35 -22.49
C ASN A 657 17.30 -7.75 -23.44
N ALA A 658 16.39 -6.91 -22.94
CA ALA A 658 15.45 -6.12 -23.72
C ALA A 658 15.81 -4.62 -23.71
N LEU A 659 15.59 -3.96 -24.85
CA LEU A 659 15.70 -2.51 -25.01
C LEU A 659 14.35 -1.94 -25.42
N TYR A 660 13.92 -0.92 -24.70
CA TYR A 660 12.70 -0.17 -24.91
C TYR A 660 13.01 1.23 -25.43
N VAL A 661 12.27 1.65 -26.44
CA VAL A 661 12.50 2.93 -27.13
C VAL A 661 11.17 3.63 -27.33
N LEU A 662 11.04 4.84 -26.81
CA LEU A 662 9.82 5.63 -26.90
C LEU A 662 9.96 6.69 -28.00
N GLU A 663 9.28 6.46 -29.12
CA GLU A 663 9.16 7.39 -30.25
C GLU A 663 7.93 8.29 -30.06
N TYR A 664 8.02 9.55 -30.50
CA TYR A 664 6.88 10.47 -30.58
C TYR A 664 6.83 11.15 -31.94
N ASN A 665 5.67 11.04 -32.62
CA ASN A 665 5.35 11.72 -33.87
C ASN A 665 4.50 12.98 -33.60
N PRO A 666 5.06 14.20 -33.76
CA PRO A 666 4.31 15.44 -33.54
C PRO A 666 3.28 15.76 -34.63
N GLY A 667 3.40 15.17 -35.83
CA GLY A 667 2.47 15.41 -36.94
C GLY A 667 1.10 14.75 -36.76
N ILE A 668 1.04 13.65 -35.99
CA ILE A 668 -0.21 12.93 -35.67
C ILE A 668 -0.47 12.78 -34.17
N GLU A 669 0.35 13.43 -33.33
CA GLU A 669 0.28 13.37 -31.85
C GLU A 669 0.27 11.94 -31.28
N GLN A 670 1.12 11.06 -31.81
CA GLN A 670 1.14 9.64 -31.43
C GLN A 670 2.50 9.25 -30.83
N SER A 671 2.49 8.49 -29.74
CA SER A 671 3.71 7.91 -29.15
C SER A 671 3.76 6.41 -29.42
N THR A 672 4.93 5.89 -29.76
CA THR A 672 5.13 4.46 -30.06
C THR A 672 6.22 3.90 -29.17
N LEU A 673 5.88 2.90 -28.36
CA LEU A 673 6.86 2.13 -27.62
C LEU A 673 7.36 0.99 -28.50
N TRP A 674 8.65 1.01 -28.82
CA TRP A 674 9.35 -0.06 -29.49
C TRP A 674 10.09 -0.94 -28.49
N GLN A 675 10.15 -2.24 -28.75
CA GLN A 675 10.87 -3.22 -27.94
C GLN A 675 11.81 -4.05 -28.80
N CYS A 676 13.04 -4.28 -28.32
CA CYS A 676 14.02 -5.20 -28.89
C CYS A 676 14.49 -6.23 -27.86
N LEU A 677 14.30 -7.54 -28.10
CA LEU A 677 14.62 -8.61 -27.15
C LEU A 677 16.07 -9.12 -27.18
N SER A 678 16.89 -8.61 -28.10
CA SER A 678 18.31 -9.01 -28.21
C SER A 678 19.13 -7.87 -28.80
N PRO A 679 19.14 -6.69 -28.14
CA PRO A 679 19.74 -5.48 -28.69
C PRO A 679 21.27 -5.61 -28.82
N ALA A 680 21.92 -6.47 -28.00
CA ALA A 680 23.35 -6.75 -28.07
C ALA A 680 23.81 -7.41 -29.38
N THR A 681 22.94 -8.21 -30.01
CA THR A 681 23.24 -8.94 -31.26
C THR A 681 22.41 -8.44 -32.45
N ALA A 682 21.44 -7.55 -32.21
CA ALA A 682 20.60 -6.97 -33.25
C ALA A 682 21.41 -6.22 -34.34
N SER A 683 20.80 -6.15 -35.51
CA SER A 683 21.28 -5.50 -36.73
C SER A 683 20.08 -4.96 -37.52
N PRO A 684 20.26 -4.14 -38.56
CA PRO A 684 19.15 -3.57 -39.32
C PRO A 684 18.30 -4.61 -40.08
N SER A 685 18.83 -5.81 -40.28
CA SER A 685 18.11 -6.95 -40.85
C SER A 685 17.44 -7.84 -39.80
N SER A 686 17.69 -7.60 -38.51
CA SER A 686 17.15 -8.40 -37.42
C SER A 686 15.66 -8.11 -37.25
N ALA A 687 14.84 -9.15 -37.29
CA ALA A 687 13.40 -9.01 -37.09
C ALA A 687 13.01 -8.90 -35.60
N SER A 688 13.87 -8.30 -34.77
CA SER A 688 13.81 -8.35 -33.29
C SER A 688 13.01 -7.21 -32.67
N TRP A 689 12.35 -6.37 -33.47
CA TRP A 689 11.64 -5.17 -33.01
C TRP A 689 10.12 -5.31 -33.08
N GLU A 690 9.44 -4.90 -32.01
CA GLU A 690 7.98 -4.79 -31.92
C GLU A 690 7.56 -3.37 -31.57
N ALA A 691 6.38 -2.93 -32.01
CA ALA A 691 5.87 -1.57 -31.80
C ALA A 691 4.50 -1.60 -31.13
N ARG A 692 4.29 -0.68 -30.19
CA ARG A 692 3.02 -0.48 -29.48
C ARG A 692 2.72 1.02 -29.44
N ALA A 693 1.89 1.46 -30.39
CA ALA A 693 1.50 2.86 -30.51
C ALA A 693 0.33 3.20 -29.59
N THR A 694 0.32 4.42 -29.05
CA THR A 694 -0.86 5.00 -28.43
C THR A 694 -1.95 5.17 -29.49
N SER A 695 -3.20 5.06 -29.06
CA SER A 695 -4.36 5.11 -29.94
C SER A 695 -5.55 5.69 -29.20
N THR A 696 -6.65 5.91 -29.92
CA THR A 696 -7.92 6.34 -29.32
C THR A 696 -8.49 5.34 -28.29
N THR A 697 -8.00 4.09 -28.27
CA THR A 697 -8.38 3.08 -27.28
C THR A 697 -7.45 3.03 -26.08
N THR A 698 -6.30 3.72 -26.12
CA THR A 698 -5.40 3.87 -24.96
C THR A 698 -6.09 4.65 -23.85
N ASP A 699 -6.85 5.68 -24.23
CA ASP A 699 -7.69 6.43 -23.33
C ASP A 699 -8.92 6.94 -24.06
N ILE A 700 -10.06 6.29 -23.81
CA ILE A 700 -11.32 6.61 -24.48
C ILE A 700 -11.80 8.02 -24.10
N ALA A 701 -11.42 8.51 -22.92
CA ALA A 701 -11.79 9.83 -22.45
C ALA A 701 -10.91 10.94 -23.05
N ASP A 702 -9.73 10.61 -23.56
CA ASP A 702 -8.79 11.56 -24.15
C ASP A 702 -7.96 10.90 -25.28
N PRO A 703 -8.44 10.99 -26.54
CA PRO A 703 -7.99 10.13 -27.63
C PRO A 703 -6.57 10.41 -28.16
N SER A 704 -5.94 11.51 -27.74
CA SER A 704 -4.56 11.87 -28.12
C SER A 704 -3.66 11.71 -26.90
N VAL A 705 -2.82 10.67 -26.87
CA VAL A 705 -1.92 10.37 -25.75
C VAL A 705 -0.47 10.55 -26.20
N VAL A 706 0.16 11.62 -25.71
CA VAL A 706 1.53 12.01 -26.02
C VAL A 706 2.45 11.80 -24.82
N PHE A 707 3.57 11.13 -25.06
CA PHE A 707 4.64 10.87 -24.09
C PHE A 707 5.95 11.48 -24.62
N ASN A 708 6.25 12.72 -24.23
CA ASN A 708 7.46 13.42 -24.68
C ASN A 708 8.10 14.28 -23.57
N ALA A 709 7.87 13.93 -22.31
CA ALA A 709 8.44 14.62 -21.16
C ALA A 709 9.98 14.65 -21.21
N LEU A 710 10.58 15.80 -20.89
CA LEU A 710 12.01 16.03 -21.00
C LEU A 710 12.65 16.17 -19.62
N PRO A 711 13.85 15.62 -19.38
CA PRO A 711 14.76 15.05 -20.38
C PRO A 711 14.51 13.58 -20.70
N GLN A 712 13.80 12.83 -19.85
CA GLN A 712 13.64 11.37 -19.97
C GLN A 712 12.15 10.98 -19.84
N ALA A 713 11.47 10.71 -20.95
CA ALA A 713 10.02 10.47 -20.97
C ALA A 713 9.61 9.07 -20.47
N LEU A 714 10.49 8.08 -20.63
CA LEU A 714 10.22 6.68 -20.31
C LEU A 714 10.93 6.29 -19.00
N LYS A 715 10.18 5.74 -18.03
CA LYS A 715 10.74 5.18 -16.79
C LYS A 715 10.51 3.68 -16.72
N LEU A 716 11.43 2.98 -16.08
CA LEU A 716 11.44 1.53 -15.95
C LEU A 716 11.37 1.13 -14.48
N SER A 717 10.49 0.17 -14.18
CA SER A 717 10.51 -0.67 -12.99
C SER A 717 10.76 -2.11 -13.41
N SER A 718 11.25 -2.93 -12.47
CA SER A 718 11.54 -4.34 -12.68
C SER A 718 10.35 -5.15 -13.20
N GLY A 719 10.66 -6.18 -13.99
CA GLY A 719 9.70 -7.09 -14.60
C GLY A 719 8.97 -6.51 -15.81
N GLY A 720 9.62 -5.61 -16.58
CA GLY A 720 9.09 -5.02 -17.80
C GLY A 720 7.96 -4.01 -17.57
N LYS A 721 7.94 -3.34 -16.41
CA LYS A 721 6.92 -2.34 -16.10
C LYS A 721 7.43 -0.96 -16.53
N LEU A 722 6.79 -0.37 -17.51
CA LEU A 722 7.19 0.93 -18.06
C LEU A 722 6.15 1.99 -17.72
N TRP A 723 6.63 3.21 -17.50
CA TRP A 723 5.81 4.33 -17.08
C TRP A 723 6.13 5.57 -17.92
N ALA A 724 5.10 6.38 -18.17
CA ALA A 724 5.23 7.67 -18.84
C ALA A 724 4.13 8.61 -18.36
N ILE A 725 4.46 9.90 -18.25
CA ILE A 725 3.46 10.95 -18.03
C ILE A 725 2.97 11.48 -19.38
N LYS A 726 1.68 11.82 -19.40
CA LYS A 726 1.08 12.50 -20.53
C LYS A 726 1.39 14.00 -20.46
N THR A 727 1.72 14.60 -21.59
CA THR A 727 2.17 16.00 -21.70
C THR A 727 1.24 16.90 -22.53
N ASN A 728 0.12 16.36 -23.01
CA ASN A 728 -0.93 17.12 -23.70
C ASN A 728 -2.29 16.90 -23.03
N GLY A 729 -3.25 17.80 -23.27
CA GLY A 729 -4.63 17.62 -22.81
C GLY A 729 -4.73 17.43 -21.29
N THR A 730 -5.41 16.36 -20.85
CA THR A 730 -5.62 16.08 -19.43
C THR A 730 -4.42 15.37 -18.81
N ASN A 731 -3.89 15.89 -17.71
CA ASN A 731 -2.79 15.28 -16.95
C ASN A 731 -3.13 13.85 -16.51
N ARG A 732 -2.27 12.90 -16.90
CA ARG A 732 -2.40 11.47 -16.59
C ARG A 732 -1.04 10.78 -16.51
N LEU A 733 -0.96 9.77 -15.65
CA LEU A 733 0.14 8.82 -15.61
C LEU A 733 -0.27 7.54 -16.33
N TYR A 734 0.63 6.97 -17.13
CA TYR A 734 0.40 5.70 -17.82
C TYR A 734 1.41 4.66 -17.43
N ARG A 735 0.95 3.40 -17.44
CA ARG A 735 1.79 2.21 -17.25
C ARG A 735 1.45 1.16 -18.30
N ILE A 736 2.49 0.50 -18.80
CA ILE A 736 2.37 -0.76 -19.56
C ILE A 736 3.17 -1.84 -18.83
N ASN A 737 2.56 -3.02 -18.71
CA ASN A 737 3.20 -4.20 -18.12
C ASN A 737 3.61 -5.14 -19.24
N ASP A 738 4.88 -5.14 -19.59
CA ASP A 738 5.44 -6.03 -20.58
C ASP A 738 6.13 -7.20 -19.90
N ILE A 739 5.32 -8.14 -19.38
CA ILE A 739 5.82 -9.26 -18.58
C ILE A 739 6.62 -10.20 -19.48
N MET A 740 7.92 -9.98 -19.52
CA MET A 740 8.91 -10.82 -20.19
C MET A 740 9.06 -12.13 -19.41
N THR A 741 8.18 -13.11 -19.66
CA THR A 741 8.33 -14.43 -19.04
C THR A 741 9.37 -15.21 -19.83
N LYS A 742 10.54 -15.49 -19.25
CA LYS A 742 11.52 -16.41 -19.85
C LYS A 742 10.84 -17.76 -20.11
N LEU A 743 10.93 -18.26 -21.35
CA LEU A 743 10.35 -19.54 -21.70
C LEU A 743 11.17 -20.67 -21.05
N VAL A 744 10.54 -21.43 -20.14
CA VAL A 744 11.23 -22.46 -19.35
C VAL A 744 11.13 -23.81 -20.04
N LEU A 745 12.22 -24.26 -20.65
CA LEU A 745 12.34 -25.62 -21.20
C LEU A 745 12.38 -26.65 -20.06
N GLN A 746 11.70 -27.78 -20.25
CA GLN A 746 11.61 -28.86 -19.26
C GLN A 746 12.27 -30.13 -19.78
N ALA A 747 11.92 -30.58 -20.98
CA ALA A 747 12.49 -31.78 -21.60
C ALA A 747 12.72 -31.60 -23.11
N PRO A 748 13.69 -32.28 -23.73
CA PRO A 748 14.76 -33.02 -23.05
C PRO A 748 15.64 -32.13 -22.16
N GLU A 749 16.32 -32.71 -21.16
CA GLU A 749 17.36 -32.01 -20.42
C GLU A 749 18.49 -31.60 -21.38
N ASP A 750 19.30 -30.62 -20.99
CA ASP A 750 20.48 -30.27 -21.79
C ASP A 750 21.46 -31.45 -21.81
N ASP A 751 22.13 -31.69 -22.95
CA ASP A 751 22.96 -32.87 -23.21
C ASP A 751 22.23 -34.24 -23.11
N TYR A 752 20.90 -34.27 -23.23
CA TYR A 752 20.14 -35.53 -23.21
C TYR A 752 20.58 -36.51 -24.31
N ILE A 753 20.68 -37.80 -23.98
CA ILE A 753 21.03 -38.85 -24.94
C ILE A 753 19.78 -39.67 -25.29
N GLY A 754 19.32 -39.53 -26.54
CA GLY A 754 18.23 -40.31 -27.13
C GLY A 754 18.67 -41.70 -27.58
N SER A 755 17.92 -42.73 -27.18
CA SER A 755 18.22 -44.12 -27.51
C SER A 755 18.07 -44.41 -29.00
N VAL A 756 18.92 -45.30 -29.54
CA VAL A 756 18.78 -45.85 -30.90
C VAL A 756 18.38 -47.32 -30.84
N ASN A 757 17.44 -47.75 -31.69
CA ASN A 757 17.12 -49.16 -31.80
C ASN A 757 18.32 -49.91 -32.41
N ARG A 758 18.98 -50.75 -31.61
CA ARG A 758 20.20 -51.48 -32.01
C ARG A 758 20.02 -52.46 -33.16
N VAL A 759 18.78 -52.85 -33.49
CA VAL A 759 18.47 -53.75 -34.60
C VAL A 759 18.20 -52.98 -35.90
N THR A 760 17.47 -51.86 -35.83
CA THR A 760 17.05 -51.10 -37.03
C THR A 760 17.93 -49.89 -37.32
N GLY A 761 18.71 -49.42 -36.35
CA GLY A 761 19.50 -48.19 -36.43
C GLY A 761 18.68 -46.89 -36.37
N ILE A 762 17.38 -46.99 -36.12
CA ILE A 762 16.44 -45.87 -36.08
C ILE A 762 16.43 -45.26 -34.67
N ALA A 763 16.56 -43.93 -34.58
CA ALA A 763 16.47 -43.19 -33.32
C ALA A 763 15.05 -43.29 -32.73
N GLY A 764 14.94 -43.34 -31.39
CA GLY A 764 13.64 -43.22 -30.73
C GLY A 764 13.06 -41.81 -30.84
N ASP A 765 11.75 -41.69 -30.64
CA ASP A 765 11.09 -40.39 -30.53
C ASP A 765 11.58 -39.62 -29.29
N ILE A 766 11.67 -38.30 -29.43
CA ILE A 766 12.10 -37.39 -28.37
C ILE A 766 10.90 -36.53 -27.97
N THR A 767 10.65 -36.45 -26.66
CA THR A 767 9.60 -35.60 -26.09
C THR A 767 10.17 -34.22 -25.75
N PHE A 768 9.70 -33.22 -26.49
CA PHE A 768 9.96 -31.82 -26.21
C PHE A 768 8.86 -31.26 -25.31
N ARG A 769 9.26 -30.59 -24.23
CA ARG A 769 8.37 -30.09 -23.19
C ARG A 769 8.86 -28.76 -22.66
N TRP A 770 7.96 -27.79 -22.53
CA TRP A 770 8.25 -26.50 -21.90
C TRP A 770 7.04 -25.99 -21.11
N LYS A 771 7.28 -25.16 -20.09
CA LYS A 771 6.21 -24.50 -19.34
C LYS A 771 5.53 -23.48 -20.26
N ARG A 772 4.19 -23.45 -20.26
CA ARG A 772 3.44 -22.40 -20.95
C ARG A 772 3.82 -21.04 -20.37
N ALA A 773 4.19 -20.10 -21.24
CA ALA A 773 4.48 -18.73 -20.86
C ALA A 773 3.21 -17.89 -20.94
N PHE A 774 2.73 -17.35 -19.82
CA PHE A 774 1.53 -16.50 -19.76
C PHE A 774 0.31 -17.14 -20.48
N ASP A 775 -0.52 -16.31 -21.12
CA ASP A 775 -1.64 -16.68 -21.97
C ASP A 775 -1.24 -17.11 -23.39
N ALA A 776 0.04 -17.43 -23.66
CA ALA A 776 0.47 -17.86 -24.98
C ALA A 776 -0.32 -19.08 -25.49
N THR A 777 -0.80 -18.98 -26.72
CA THR A 777 -1.66 -19.97 -27.37
C THR A 777 -0.94 -20.71 -28.49
N GLU A 778 0.23 -20.23 -28.90
CA GLU A 778 0.99 -20.82 -30.00
C GLU A 778 2.49 -20.66 -29.79
N TYR A 779 3.22 -21.70 -30.17
CA TYR A 779 4.66 -21.81 -30.07
C TYR A 779 5.24 -22.34 -31.38
N GLU A 780 6.53 -22.13 -31.59
CA GLU A 780 7.31 -22.84 -32.60
C GLU A 780 8.51 -23.53 -31.92
N LEU A 781 8.64 -24.85 -32.14
CA LEU A 781 9.84 -25.61 -31.80
C LEU A 781 10.78 -25.59 -33.01
N SER A 782 12.02 -25.13 -32.81
CA SER A 782 13.10 -25.21 -33.80
C SER A 782 14.13 -26.27 -33.38
N ILE A 783 14.59 -27.08 -34.33
CA ILE A 783 15.67 -28.07 -34.15
C ILE A 783 16.70 -27.86 -35.27
N ALA A 784 18.00 -27.85 -34.94
CA ALA A 784 19.10 -27.60 -35.88
C ALA A 784 20.32 -28.48 -35.59
N GLN A 785 21.28 -28.52 -36.53
CA GLN A 785 22.59 -29.19 -36.37
C GLN A 785 23.69 -28.26 -35.85
N ASP A 786 23.44 -26.96 -35.80
CA ASP A 786 24.35 -25.93 -35.33
C ASP A 786 23.69 -25.03 -34.29
N GLU A 787 24.52 -24.45 -33.43
CA GLU A 787 24.11 -23.59 -32.32
C GLU A 787 23.44 -22.29 -32.81
N GLU A 788 23.83 -21.79 -33.98
CA GLU A 788 23.26 -20.59 -34.57
C GLU A 788 21.93 -20.82 -35.32
N PHE A 789 21.44 -22.06 -35.37
CA PHE A 789 20.22 -22.47 -36.08
C PHE A 789 20.22 -22.11 -37.57
N LYS A 790 21.38 -22.16 -38.25
CA LYS A 790 21.52 -21.94 -39.70
C LYS A 790 21.21 -23.21 -40.52
N ALA A 791 21.53 -24.38 -39.97
CA ALA A 791 21.25 -25.70 -40.50
C ALA A 791 20.03 -26.31 -39.78
N LEU A 792 18.86 -25.71 -40.03
CA LEU A 792 17.59 -26.13 -39.43
C LEU A 792 17.18 -27.52 -39.95
N ILE A 793 16.89 -28.43 -39.02
CA ILE A 793 16.33 -29.75 -39.28
C ILE A 793 14.80 -29.68 -39.28
N ALA A 794 14.20 -28.93 -38.35
CA ALA A 794 12.78 -28.69 -38.34
C ALA A 794 12.39 -27.38 -37.65
N SER A 795 11.25 -26.83 -38.12
CA SER A 795 10.46 -25.82 -37.43
C SER A 795 9.02 -26.34 -37.35
N ILE A 796 8.48 -26.46 -36.14
CA ILE A 796 7.17 -27.06 -35.88
C ILE A 796 6.33 -26.09 -35.06
N THR A 797 5.22 -25.63 -35.64
CA THR A 797 4.23 -24.80 -34.94
C THR A 797 3.32 -25.68 -34.07
N VAL A 798 3.14 -25.27 -32.81
CA VAL A 798 2.32 -25.95 -31.81
C VAL A 798 1.33 -24.96 -31.22
N SER A 799 0.05 -25.11 -31.57
CA SER A 799 -1.02 -24.39 -30.87
C SER A 799 -1.36 -25.14 -29.59
N SER A 800 -1.16 -24.51 -28.43
CA SER A 800 -1.45 -25.09 -27.13
C SER A 800 -1.73 -24.01 -26.09
N ASP A 801 -2.83 -24.18 -25.37
CA ASP A 801 -3.22 -23.41 -24.18
C ASP A 801 -2.89 -24.15 -22.86
N SER A 802 -2.24 -25.32 -22.98
CA SER A 802 -1.92 -26.21 -21.85
C SER A 802 -0.53 -25.91 -21.27
N SER A 803 -0.36 -26.12 -19.97
CA SER A 803 0.94 -26.04 -19.28
C SER A 803 1.22 -27.35 -18.55
N PRO A 804 2.25 -28.11 -18.94
CA PRO A 804 3.25 -27.82 -19.96
C PRO A 804 2.71 -27.96 -21.40
N VAL A 805 3.41 -27.34 -22.34
CA VAL A 805 3.30 -27.67 -23.77
C VAL A 805 4.17 -28.89 -24.04
N VAL A 806 3.62 -29.88 -24.74
CA VAL A 806 4.28 -31.16 -25.02
C VAL A 806 4.19 -31.46 -26.51
N LEU A 807 5.31 -31.83 -27.13
CA LEU A 807 5.40 -32.27 -28.51
C LEU A 807 6.30 -33.49 -28.63
N PHE A 808 5.84 -34.51 -29.34
CA PHE A 808 6.65 -35.69 -29.69
C PHE A 808 7.23 -35.49 -31.09
N VAL A 809 8.55 -35.63 -31.22
CA VAL A 809 9.25 -35.48 -32.50
C VAL A 809 10.13 -36.70 -32.70
N GLY A 810 9.98 -37.37 -33.84
CA GLY A 810 10.72 -38.59 -34.15
C GLY A 810 10.07 -39.41 -35.25
N PRO A 811 10.62 -40.60 -35.57
CA PRO A 811 10.17 -41.41 -36.69
C PRO A 811 8.71 -41.87 -36.59
N THR A 812 8.15 -41.97 -35.36
CA THR A 812 6.77 -42.42 -35.13
C THR A 812 5.77 -41.28 -34.98
N ALA A 813 6.23 -40.03 -35.01
CA ALA A 813 5.35 -38.85 -35.01
C ALA A 813 4.67 -38.63 -36.38
N GLU A 814 3.65 -37.78 -36.41
CA GLU A 814 2.90 -37.44 -37.62
C GLU A 814 3.24 -36.03 -38.13
N GLY A 815 3.11 -35.82 -39.44
CA GLY A 815 3.23 -34.49 -40.06
C GLY A 815 4.65 -33.90 -39.97
N THR A 816 4.75 -32.61 -39.65
CA THR A 816 6.04 -31.90 -39.56
C THR A 816 6.91 -32.31 -38.37
N ALA A 817 6.35 -33.08 -37.42
CA ALA A 817 7.09 -33.65 -36.31
C ALA A 817 7.71 -35.01 -36.62
N GLN A 818 7.42 -35.60 -37.79
CA GLN A 818 8.03 -36.85 -38.23
C GLN A 818 9.45 -36.60 -38.74
N ILE A 819 10.46 -36.93 -37.92
CA ILE A 819 11.88 -36.66 -38.21
C ILE A 819 12.72 -37.90 -37.88
N ASP A 820 13.59 -38.29 -38.80
CA ASP A 820 14.61 -39.31 -38.56
C ASP A 820 15.91 -38.65 -38.08
N PHE A 821 16.26 -38.85 -36.81
CA PHE A 821 17.54 -38.39 -36.28
C PHE A 821 18.66 -39.41 -36.56
N ASN A 822 19.85 -38.92 -36.89
CA ASN A 822 21.01 -39.75 -37.21
C ASN A 822 21.75 -40.19 -35.94
N ALA A 823 22.05 -41.47 -35.82
CA ALA A 823 22.84 -42.03 -34.74
C ALA A 823 24.23 -41.36 -34.63
N GLY A 824 24.65 -41.04 -33.41
CA GLY A 824 25.94 -40.41 -33.11
C GLY A 824 26.00 -38.90 -33.38
N MET A 825 24.90 -38.25 -33.77
CA MET A 825 24.85 -36.80 -34.01
C MET A 825 24.34 -36.03 -32.80
N THR A 826 24.79 -34.77 -32.68
CA THR A 826 24.28 -33.78 -31.71
C THR A 826 23.35 -32.80 -32.42
N TYR A 827 22.27 -32.42 -31.75
CA TYR A 827 21.27 -31.48 -32.25
C TYR A 827 20.99 -30.40 -31.21
N TYR A 828 20.65 -29.21 -31.69
CA TYR A 828 20.29 -28.04 -30.90
C TYR A 828 18.80 -27.77 -31.05
N TRP A 829 18.11 -27.40 -29.98
CA TRP A 829 16.69 -27.10 -30.03
C TRP A 829 16.31 -25.93 -29.14
N ARG A 830 15.25 -25.22 -29.52
CA ARG A 830 14.66 -24.13 -28.74
C ARG A 830 13.17 -24.01 -29.04
N ALA A 831 12.41 -23.47 -28.10
CA ALA A 831 11.02 -23.10 -28.32
C ALA A 831 10.89 -21.57 -28.37
N ARG A 832 9.95 -21.06 -29.16
CA ARG A 832 9.58 -19.65 -29.17
C ARG A 832 8.08 -19.47 -29.13
N ILE A 833 7.60 -18.38 -28.54
CA ILE A 833 6.18 -18.00 -28.58
C ILE A 833 5.87 -17.38 -29.95
N THR A 834 4.75 -17.75 -30.56
CA THR A 834 4.27 -17.15 -31.81
C THR A 834 2.94 -16.43 -31.65
N GLN A 835 2.15 -16.69 -30.60
CA GLN A 835 0.96 -15.90 -30.25
C GLN A 835 0.69 -15.86 -28.73
N PRO A 836 0.14 -14.75 -28.19
CA PRO A 836 -0.06 -13.45 -28.85
C PRO A 836 1.22 -12.59 -28.86
N LEU A 837 2.18 -12.92 -28.00
CA LEU A 837 3.49 -12.28 -27.92
C LEU A 837 4.39 -12.94 -28.96
N PHE A 838 4.87 -12.20 -29.95
CA PHE A 838 5.76 -12.75 -30.95
C PHE A 838 7.19 -12.86 -30.36
N ARG A 839 7.90 -13.95 -30.67
CA ARG A 839 9.38 -14.03 -30.68
C ARG A 839 10.12 -14.13 -29.33
N ILE A 840 9.46 -14.27 -28.18
CA ILE A 840 10.16 -14.72 -26.96
C ILE A 840 10.66 -16.14 -27.18
N SER A 841 11.98 -16.31 -27.30
CA SER A 841 12.63 -17.61 -27.50
C SER A 841 13.26 -18.07 -26.18
N SER A 842 13.25 -19.37 -25.93
CA SER A 842 14.10 -19.95 -24.89
C SER A 842 15.57 -19.85 -25.29
N GLU A 843 16.46 -19.95 -24.30
CA GLU A 843 17.82 -20.45 -24.57
C GLU A 843 17.71 -21.80 -25.27
N HIS A 844 18.68 -22.10 -26.13
CA HIS A 844 18.72 -23.40 -26.77
C HIS A 844 19.22 -24.46 -25.77
N ARG A 845 18.85 -25.71 -26.02
CA ARG A 845 19.39 -26.90 -25.36
C ARG A 845 19.91 -27.85 -26.41
N THR A 846 20.71 -28.80 -25.97
CA THR A 846 21.31 -29.83 -26.83
C THR A 846 20.74 -31.20 -26.50
N PHE A 847 20.74 -32.09 -27.49
CA PHE A 847 20.57 -33.52 -27.28
C PHE A 847 21.41 -34.30 -28.30
N GLN A 848 21.81 -35.51 -27.94
CA GLN A 848 22.57 -36.43 -28.78
C GLN A 848 21.76 -37.68 -29.07
N VAL A 849 21.98 -38.31 -30.21
CA VAL A 849 21.46 -39.67 -30.47
C VAL A 849 22.59 -40.66 -30.23
N GLU A 850 22.32 -41.73 -29.48
CA GLU A 850 23.29 -42.80 -29.23
C GLU A 850 23.98 -43.26 -30.52
N SER A 851 25.29 -43.51 -30.44
CA SER A 851 26.04 -44.09 -31.54
C SER A 851 25.76 -45.60 -31.62
N LEU A 852 25.74 -46.14 -32.84
CA LEU A 852 25.67 -47.58 -33.06
C LEU A 852 27.04 -48.20 -32.75
N GLU A 853 27.20 -48.81 -31.57
CA GLU A 853 28.37 -49.64 -31.28
C GLU A 853 28.36 -50.90 -32.15
N VAL A 854 29.48 -51.16 -32.83
CA VAL A 854 29.68 -52.37 -33.64
C VAL A 854 29.94 -53.55 -32.70
N THR A 855 28.95 -54.43 -32.51
CA THR A 855 29.12 -55.65 -31.69
C THR A 855 30.20 -56.59 -32.28
N PRO A 856 31.21 -57.05 -31.52
CA PRO A 856 32.12 -58.13 -31.94
C PRO A 856 31.45 -59.52 -31.87
N ALA A 857 31.95 -60.49 -32.65
CA ALA A 857 31.31 -61.79 -32.92
C ALA A 857 31.15 -62.71 -31.69
N VAL A 858 29.98 -63.35 -31.59
CA VAL A 858 29.57 -64.30 -30.52
C VAL A 858 30.13 -65.71 -30.76
N ILE A 859 30.81 -66.29 -29.76
CA ILE A 859 31.25 -67.70 -29.71
C ILE A 859 30.30 -68.49 -28.79
N ILE A 860 29.80 -69.65 -29.25
CA ILE A 860 28.90 -70.54 -28.52
C ILE A 860 29.68 -71.74 -27.97
N GLU A 861 29.63 -72.01 -26.67
CA GLU A 861 30.00 -73.30 -26.06
C GLU A 861 28.80 -73.98 -25.38
N ARG A 862 28.77 -75.32 -25.44
CA ARG A 862 27.61 -76.21 -25.24
C ARG A 862 27.76 -77.01 -23.93
N PRO A 863 26.74 -77.12 -23.06
CA PRO A 863 26.78 -78.03 -21.89
C PRO A 863 26.16 -79.41 -22.17
N PRO A 864 26.60 -80.51 -21.51
CA PRO A 864 25.92 -81.82 -21.58
C PRO A 864 24.92 -82.09 -20.42
N PRO A 865 23.79 -82.79 -20.65
CA PRO A 865 22.73 -83.17 -19.67
C PRO A 865 22.73 -84.72 -19.41
N PRO A 866 21.67 -85.40 -18.87
CA PRO A 866 20.60 -85.15 -17.86
C PRO A 866 20.47 -86.32 -16.81
N VAL A 867 19.51 -86.28 -15.86
CA VAL A 867 18.46 -87.33 -15.65
C VAL A 867 17.33 -86.79 -14.75
N ILE A 868 16.10 -87.14 -15.18
CA ILE A 868 14.76 -86.76 -14.75
C ILE A 868 14.05 -87.97 -14.11
N SER A 869 13.14 -87.79 -13.15
CA SER A 869 11.83 -88.48 -13.11
C SER A 869 10.86 -87.85 -12.11
N ILE A 870 9.55 -87.94 -12.42
CA ILE A 870 8.43 -87.05 -12.03
C ILE A 870 7.25 -87.92 -11.45
N PRO A 871 6.07 -87.39 -11.07
CA PRO A 871 5.47 -87.14 -9.73
C PRO A 871 4.15 -87.96 -9.53
N PRO A 872 2.94 -87.47 -9.09
CA PRO A 872 2.40 -86.60 -7.98
C PRO A 872 1.29 -87.42 -7.19
N PRO A 873 0.05 -86.99 -6.79
CA PRO A 873 -0.63 -85.78 -6.20
C PRO A 873 -1.50 -86.17 -4.92
N PRO A 874 -2.58 -85.48 -4.45
CA PRO A 874 -2.92 -84.07 -4.11
C PRO A 874 -3.42 -83.82 -2.63
N ALA A 875 -3.71 -82.53 -2.31
CA ALA A 875 -4.82 -81.96 -1.49
C ALA A 875 -4.69 -81.52 0.01
N GLN A 876 -5.06 -80.24 0.24
CA GLN A 876 -5.87 -79.55 1.30
C GLN A 876 -5.57 -79.48 2.84
N GLU A 877 -5.57 -78.21 3.31
CA GLU A 877 -6.02 -77.51 4.57
C GLU A 877 -5.95 -78.09 6.02
N ILE A 878 -5.53 -77.24 7.00
CA ILE A 878 -6.30 -76.63 8.15
C ILE A 878 -5.31 -76.03 9.22
N PRO A 879 -5.65 -74.94 9.98
CA PRO A 879 -4.73 -74.12 10.81
C PRO A 879 -4.89 -74.26 12.37
N PHE A 880 -4.24 -73.34 13.14
CA PHE A 880 -4.38 -72.91 14.58
C PHE A 880 -3.19 -73.20 15.55
N PRO A 881 -3.00 -72.50 16.71
CA PRO A 881 -3.84 -71.45 17.36
C PRO A 881 -3.14 -70.17 17.89
N THR A 882 -3.99 -69.18 18.20
CA THR A 882 -3.81 -67.94 18.98
C THR A 882 -3.75 -68.20 20.50
N ILE A 883 -2.99 -67.40 21.26
CA ILE A 883 -3.05 -67.34 22.73
C ILE A 883 -3.52 -65.95 23.17
N GLU A 884 -4.69 -65.91 23.83
CA GLU A 884 -5.22 -64.77 24.59
C GLU A 884 -4.84 -64.90 26.08
N LEU A 885 -4.66 -63.76 26.77
CA LEU A 885 -4.54 -63.69 28.23
C LEU A 885 -5.85 -63.14 28.85
N PRO A 886 -6.23 -63.54 30.08
CA PRO A 886 -7.58 -63.33 30.66
C PRO A 886 -7.76 -61.98 31.41
N PRO A 887 -9.00 -61.63 31.80
CA PRO A 887 -9.42 -60.28 32.21
C PRO A 887 -9.20 -59.98 33.70
N GLN A 888 -9.06 -58.69 34.06
CA GLN A 888 -9.24 -58.21 35.43
C GLN A 888 -10.41 -57.20 35.52
N THR A 889 -11.27 -57.48 36.49
CA THR A 889 -12.46 -56.76 36.95
C THR A 889 -12.15 -55.45 37.68
N PRO A 890 -13.05 -54.46 37.68
CA PRO A 890 -12.92 -53.21 38.46
C PRO A 890 -13.45 -53.39 39.89
N PRO A 891 -12.89 -52.68 40.89
CA PRO A 891 -13.59 -52.42 42.14
C PRO A 891 -13.57 -50.91 42.53
N PRO A 892 -14.34 -50.47 43.53
CA PRO A 892 -15.70 -49.96 43.42
C PRO A 892 -15.78 -48.42 43.60
N GLU A 893 -16.91 -47.89 43.15
CA GLU A 893 -17.37 -46.52 43.34
C GLU A 893 -17.54 -46.19 44.84
N ILE A 894 -16.85 -45.14 45.32
CA ILE A 894 -17.07 -44.55 46.64
C ILE A 894 -17.86 -43.25 46.44
N VAL A 895 -19.13 -43.31 46.81
CA VAL A 895 -20.02 -42.15 46.94
C VAL A 895 -19.66 -41.41 48.22
N ILE A 896 -19.13 -40.19 48.11
CA ILE A 896 -19.04 -39.25 49.23
C ILE A 896 -20.24 -38.30 49.12
N LEU A 897 -21.17 -38.42 50.07
CA LEU A 897 -22.27 -37.48 50.26
C LEU A 897 -21.71 -36.14 50.80
N PRO A 898 -21.98 -34.99 50.15
CA PRO A 898 -21.74 -33.70 50.77
C PRO A 898 -22.82 -33.39 51.81
N ALA A 899 -22.38 -32.76 52.91
CA ALA A 899 -23.20 -32.29 54.02
C ALA A 899 -24.17 -31.16 53.59
N PRO A 900 -25.31 -30.98 54.28
CA PRO A 900 -26.25 -29.92 53.98
C PRO A 900 -25.75 -28.57 54.50
N GLU A 901 -25.57 -27.61 53.60
CA GLU A 901 -25.33 -26.21 53.95
C GLU A 901 -26.63 -25.38 54.04
N PRO A 902 -26.64 -24.33 54.87
CA PRO A 902 -27.84 -23.67 55.41
C PRO A 902 -28.58 -22.77 54.39
N PRO A 903 -29.87 -22.46 54.63
CA PRO A 903 -30.65 -21.60 53.75
C PRO A 903 -30.19 -20.13 53.82
N ALA A 904 -29.79 -19.59 52.67
CA ALA A 904 -29.51 -18.18 52.45
C ALA A 904 -30.72 -17.46 51.82
N PRO A 905 -30.83 -16.13 51.98
CA PRO A 905 -32.08 -15.41 52.18
C PRO A 905 -32.91 -15.22 50.91
N VAL A 906 -34.23 -15.25 51.10
CA VAL A 906 -35.25 -14.97 50.08
C VAL A 906 -35.18 -13.49 49.69
N MET A 907 -34.68 -13.22 48.49
CA MET A 907 -34.94 -11.99 47.74
C MET A 907 -35.92 -12.25 46.59
N PRO A 908 -36.81 -11.30 46.23
CA PRO A 908 -37.89 -11.53 45.27
C PRO A 908 -37.40 -11.88 43.85
N GLY A 909 -38.00 -12.92 43.25
CA GLY A 909 -37.55 -13.58 42.00
C GLY A 909 -37.48 -12.73 40.72
N TYR A 910 -37.93 -11.47 40.71
CA TYR A 910 -37.79 -10.60 39.54
C TYR A 910 -36.38 -9.98 39.43
N ALA A 911 -35.63 -9.86 40.53
CA ALA A 911 -34.27 -9.33 40.52
C ALA A 911 -33.28 -10.31 39.87
N TRP A 912 -33.44 -11.63 40.08
CA TRP A 912 -32.61 -12.65 39.44
C TRP A 912 -32.87 -12.78 37.93
N ALA A 913 -34.09 -12.51 37.46
CA ALA A 913 -34.38 -12.52 36.03
C ALA A 913 -33.72 -11.33 35.30
N ILE A 914 -33.70 -10.14 35.92
CA ILE A 914 -33.08 -8.93 35.35
C ILE A 914 -31.55 -8.99 35.47
N ILE A 915 -31.01 -9.40 36.62
CA ILE A 915 -29.56 -9.60 36.81
C ILE A 915 -29.08 -10.78 35.96
N GLY A 916 -29.84 -11.87 35.87
CA GLY A 916 -29.52 -13.02 35.03
C GLY A 916 -29.56 -12.68 33.53
N ALA A 917 -30.56 -11.92 33.07
CA ALA A 917 -30.62 -11.45 31.69
C ALA A 917 -29.53 -10.42 31.39
N GLY A 918 -29.27 -9.49 32.31
CA GLY A 918 -28.19 -8.50 32.18
C GLY A 918 -26.81 -9.15 32.14
N ILE A 919 -26.51 -10.08 33.04
CA ILE A 919 -25.27 -10.86 33.04
C ILE A 919 -25.18 -11.73 31.79
N ALA A 920 -26.27 -12.36 31.34
CA ALA A 920 -26.26 -13.14 30.10
C ALA A 920 -26.00 -12.28 28.87
N VAL A 921 -26.59 -11.08 28.78
CA VAL A 921 -26.34 -10.13 27.68
C VAL A 921 -24.92 -9.59 27.75
N ILE A 922 -24.44 -9.15 28.92
CA ILE A 922 -23.07 -8.67 29.11
C ILE A 922 -22.07 -9.77 28.78
N LEU A 923 -22.24 -11.00 29.28
CA LEU A 923 -21.37 -12.12 28.96
C LEU A 923 -21.44 -12.48 27.47
N THR A 924 -22.59 -12.38 26.83
CA THR A 924 -22.73 -12.64 25.38
C THR A 924 -22.03 -11.56 24.56
N VAL A 925 -22.17 -10.29 24.94
CA VAL A 925 -21.49 -9.15 24.28
C VAL A 925 -19.99 -9.21 24.53
N LEU A 926 -19.53 -9.45 25.76
CA LEU A 926 -18.11 -9.62 26.08
C LEU A 926 -17.52 -10.81 25.31
N THR A 927 -18.27 -11.91 25.20
CA THR A 927 -17.87 -13.09 24.41
C THR A 927 -17.80 -12.74 22.92
N PHE A 928 -18.76 -11.97 22.39
CA PHE A 928 -18.76 -11.56 20.98
C PHE A 928 -17.61 -10.58 20.66
N VAL A 929 -17.37 -9.61 21.54
CA VAL A 929 -16.28 -8.63 21.43
C VAL A 929 -14.93 -9.33 21.52
N THR A 930 -14.74 -10.22 22.50
CA THR A 930 -13.49 -11.00 22.63
C THR A 930 -13.28 -11.96 21.46
N ILE A 931 -14.32 -12.60 20.93
CA ILE A 931 -14.22 -13.44 19.72
C ILE A 931 -13.77 -12.58 18.53
N THR A 932 -14.40 -11.43 18.32
CA THR A 932 -14.10 -10.52 17.19
C THR A 932 -12.69 -9.94 17.30
N PHE A 933 -12.27 -9.55 18.50
CA PHE A 933 -10.92 -9.03 18.75
C PHE A 933 -9.85 -10.09 18.49
N ILE A 934 -10.06 -11.32 18.96
CA ILE A 934 -9.09 -12.39 18.72
C ILE A 934 -9.05 -12.78 17.22
N ASP A 935 -10.17 -12.77 16.48
CA ASP A 935 -10.14 -13.02 15.03
C ASP A 935 -9.32 -11.93 14.30
N ARG A 936 -9.53 -10.65 14.63
CA ARG A 936 -8.72 -9.53 14.10
C ARG A 936 -7.23 -9.66 14.46
N PHE A 937 -6.94 -10.03 15.70
CA PHE A 937 -5.57 -10.25 16.16
C PHE A 937 -4.89 -11.41 15.42
N LEU A 938 -5.58 -12.54 15.19
CA LEU A 938 -5.02 -13.68 14.45
C LEU A 938 -4.74 -13.32 12.98
N ILE A 939 -5.63 -12.54 12.35
CA ILE A 939 -5.43 -12.02 10.99
C ILE A 939 -4.18 -11.12 10.95
N PHE A 940 -4.07 -10.15 11.85
CA PHE A 940 -2.92 -9.27 11.94
C PHE A 940 -1.62 -10.05 12.23
N TRP A 941 -1.68 -10.97 13.19
CA TRP A 941 -0.54 -11.76 13.63
C TRP A 941 0.02 -12.61 12.49
N LEU A 942 -0.84 -13.36 11.78
CA LEU A 942 -0.40 -14.19 10.65
C LEU A 942 0.13 -13.33 9.50
N ARG A 943 -0.57 -12.23 9.16
CA ARG A 943 -0.19 -11.38 8.02
C ARG A 943 1.14 -10.65 8.23
N ASN A 944 1.44 -10.19 9.45
CA ASN A 944 2.55 -9.27 9.71
C ASN A 944 3.48 -9.72 10.84
N GLY A 945 2.92 -10.11 11.99
CA GLY A 945 3.67 -10.32 13.23
C GLY A 945 4.57 -11.56 13.20
N ARG A 946 4.00 -12.70 12.80
CA ARG A 946 4.62 -14.03 12.92
C ARG A 946 5.95 -14.16 12.19
N TYR A 947 6.03 -13.76 10.92
CA TYR A 947 7.23 -13.95 10.11
C TYR A 947 8.35 -12.99 10.47
N ARG A 948 8.00 -11.77 10.91
CA ARG A 948 8.97 -10.81 11.45
C ARG A 948 9.60 -11.34 12.73
N TRP A 949 8.77 -11.85 13.65
CA TRP A 949 9.24 -12.52 14.86
C TRP A 949 10.12 -13.73 14.56
N SER A 950 9.71 -14.56 13.58
CA SER A 950 10.48 -15.73 13.14
C SER A 950 11.85 -15.39 12.57
N ARG A 951 11.94 -14.37 11.70
CA ARG A 951 13.24 -13.90 11.16
C ARG A 951 14.15 -13.37 12.27
N TRP A 952 13.60 -12.61 13.20
CA TRP A 952 14.36 -12.08 14.34
C TRP A 952 14.88 -13.21 15.24
N ARG A 953 14.01 -14.15 15.65
CA ARG A 953 14.39 -15.29 16.49
C ARG A 953 15.46 -16.15 15.82
N ARG A 954 15.29 -16.49 14.53
CA ARG A 954 16.28 -17.25 13.74
C ARG A 954 17.65 -16.59 13.78
N ARG A 955 17.73 -15.27 13.55
CA ARG A 955 18.99 -14.52 13.54
C ARG A 955 19.67 -14.48 14.90
N TRP A 956 18.91 -14.29 15.99
CA TRP A 956 19.50 -14.03 17.30
C TRP A 956 19.68 -15.26 18.18
N PHE A 957 18.78 -16.26 18.12
CA PHE A 957 18.81 -17.41 19.02
C PHE A 957 19.27 -18.71 18.36
N GLU A 958 19.21 -18.79 17.03
CA GLU A 958 19.42 -20.04 16.30
C GLU A 958 20.60 -20.02 15.32
N ALA A 959 21.24 -18.87 15.11
CA ALA A 959 22.37 -18.74 14.20
C ALA A 959 23.48 -19.77 14.41
N LYS A 960 23.70 -20.21 15.67
CA LYS A 960 24.68 -21.24 16.03
C LYS A 960 24.42 -22.63 15.41
N TYR A 961 23.18 -22.92 15.00
CA TYR A 961 22.83 -24.21 14.40
C TYR A 961 23.00 -24.22 12.87
N LYS A 962 23.25 -23.08 12.22
CA LYS A 962 23.40 -23.02 10.75
C LYS A 962 24.51 -23.93 10.20
N THR A 963 25.52 -24.24 11.00
CA THR A 963 26.63 -25.12 10.62
C THR A 963 26.35 -26.61 10.84
N GLN A 964 25.21 -26.97 11.44
CA GLN A 964 24.84 -28.38 11.64
C GLN A 964 24.36 -28.98 10.31
N PRO A 965 24.92 -30.12 9.87
CA PRO A 965 24.48 -30.76 8.64
C PRO A 965 23.07 -31.36 8.81
N LEU A 966 22.26 -31.22 7.76
CA LEU A 966 21.00 -31.92 7.64
C LEU A 966 21.23 -33.35 7.14
N PRO A 967 20.34 -34.31 7.47
CA PRO A 967 20.42 -35.66 6.93
C PRO A 967 20.03 -35.65 5.45
N VAL A 968 20.68 -36.49 4.65
CA VAL A 968 20.30 -36.69 3.24
C VAL A 968 19.15 -37.69 3.17
N ALA A 969 18.19 -37.45 2.27
CA ALA A 969 17.09 -38.34 1.99
C ALA A 969 16.96 -38.52 0.48
N ASP A 970 16.83 -39.78 0.04
CA ASP A 970 16.75 -40.15 -1.39
C ASP A 970 15.34 -40.60 -1.81
N SER A 971 14.36 -40.54 -0.90
CA SER A 971 12.94 -40.81 -1.20
C SER A 971 11.99 -40.15 -0.20
N LEU A 972 10.71 -40.00 -0.56
CA LEU A 972 9.67 -39.52 0.37
C LEU A 972 9.54 -40.40 1.61
N GLU A 973 9.70 -41.72 1.47
CA GLU A 973 9.65 -42.66 2.59
C GLU A 973 10.81 -42.43 3.55
N GLN A 974 11.99 -42.06 3.05
CA GLN A 974 13.13 -41.68 3.89
C GLN A 974 12.89 -40.34 4.57
N ILE A 975 12.34 -39.34 3.86
CA ILE A 975 11.95 -38.05 4.47
C ILE A 975 10.95 -38.30 5.61
N GLU A 976 9.92 -39.10 5.37
CA GLU A 976 8.92 -39.48 6.37
C GLU A 976 9.58 -40.18 7.58
N ALA A 977 10.52 -41.10 7.34
CA ALA A 977 11.27 -41.79 8.38
C ALA A 977 12.18 -40.85 9.20
N LEU A 978 12.77 -39.84 8.56
CA LEU A 978 13.59 -38.82 9.23
C LEU A 978 12.71 -37.88 10.09
N LEU A 979 11.55 -37.47 9.58
CA LEU A 979 10.59 -36.66 10.34
C LEU A 979 10.06 -37.42 11.55
N LYS A 980 9.83 -38.73 11.47
CA LYS A 980 9.44 -39.58 12.62
C LYS A 980 10.46 -39.60 13.77
N GLN A 981 11.71 -39.18 13.52
CA GLN A 981 12.72 -39.05 14.58
C GLN A 981 12.61 -37.74 15.37
N VAL A 982 11.84 -36.77 14.89
CA VAL A 982 11.56 -35.52 15.61
C VAL A 982 10.40 -35.78 16.56
N THR A 983 10.58 -35.45 17.84
CA THR A 983 9.51 -35.59 18.84
C THR A 983 8.61 -34.38 18.76
N TRP A 984 7.33 -34.58 18.48
CA TRP A 984 6.34 -33.51 18.49
C TRP A 984 6.02 -33.06 19.91
N THR A 985 6.03 -31.75 20.16
CA THR A 985 5.53 -31.17 21.40
C THR A 985 4.40 -30.19 21.14
N MET A 986 3.26 -30.45 21.76
CA MET A 986 2.17 -29.50 21.84
C MET A 986 2.51 -28.48 22.91
N ASP A 987 2.98 -27.31 22.50
CA ASP A 987 3.30 -26.26 23.46
C ASP A 987 2.00 -25.57 23.96
N GLY A 988 2.07 -24.95 25.14
CA GLY A 988 0.91 -24.47 25.90
C GLY A 988 0.03 -23.43 25.18
N PRO A 989 -1.10 -23.00 25.77
CA PRO A 989 -2.08 -22.11 25.13
C PRO A 989 -1.56 -20.73 24.67
N LEU A 990 -0.37 -20.32 25.13
CA LEU A 990 0.33 -19.10 24.70
C LEU A 990 1.40 -19.33 23.62
N HIS A 991 1.68 -20.58 23.26
CA HIS A 991 2.72 -20.97 22.30
C HIS A 991 2.23 -21.09 20.86
N LEU A 992 0.95 -20.79 20.60
CA LEU A 992 0.47 -20.72 19.21
C LEU A 992 1.07 -19.56 18.38
N PHE A 993 1.95 -18.78 19.02
CA PHE A 993 2.72 -17.68 18.46
C PHE A 993 4.18 -18.05 18.23
N ASP A 994 4.52 -19.34 18.26
CA ASP A 994 5.90 -19.77 18.08
C ASP A 994 6.43 -19.43 16.68
N ALA A 995 7.71 -19.11 16.67
CA ALA A 995 8.44 -18.66 15.48
C ALA A 995 9.08 -19.86 14.78
N ILE A 996 9.05 -19.84 13.45
CA ILE A 996 9.55 -20.94 12.61
C ILE A 996 11.08 -21.08 12.79
N SER A 997 11.53 -22.21 13.35
CA SER A 997 12.95 -22.53 13.55
C SER A 997 13.71 -22.74 12.23
N TYR A 998 15.05 -22.69 12.25
CA TYR A 998 15.87 -23.24 11.16
C TYR A 998 15.75 -24.77 11.12
N PRO A 999 15.72 -25.42 9.94
CA PRO A 999 15.64 -26.88 9.85
C PRO A 999 16.81 -27.58 10.57
N GLN A 1000 17.99 -26.96 10.58
CA GLN A 1000 19.15 -27.43 11.31
C GLN A 1000 18.93 -27.41 12.83
N THR A 1001 18.21 -26.41 13.36
CA THR A 1001 17.83 -26.35 14.78
C THR A 1001 16.90 -27.50 15.14
N VAL A 1002 15.87 -27.73 14.31
CA VAL A 1002 14.90 -28.82 14.46
C VAL A 1002 15.62 -30.16 14.49
N TRP A 1003 16.50 -30.38 13.50
CA TRP A 1003 17.27 -31.62 13.38
C TRP A 1003 18.26 -31.82 14.53
N ALA A 1004 18.97 -30.77 14.95
CA ALA A 1004 19.94 -30.85 16.05
C ALA A 1004 19.27 -31.15 17.41
N LYS A 1005 18.09 -30.56 17.66
CA LYS A 1005 17.35 -30.76 18.91
C LYS A 1005 16.46 -32.01 18.91
N LYS A 1006 16.09 -32.51 17.73
CA LYS A 1006 15.14 -33.63 17.53
C LYS A 1006 13.79 -33.41 18.23
N LYS A 1007 13.38 -32.16 18.37
CA LYS A 1007 12.14 -31.77 19.06
C LYS A 1007 11.70 -30.39 18.58
N ASP A 1008 10.47 -30.28 18.10
CA ASP A 1008 9.83 -29.02 17.73
C ASP A 1008 8.29 -29.19 17.58
N ASP A 1009 7.60 -28.09 17.27
CA ASP A 1009 6.18 -28.04 16.92
C ASP A 1009 5.94 -28.24 15.41
N CYS A 1010 4.69 -28.06 14.95
CA CYS A 1010 4.34 -28.24 13.53
C CYS A 1010 5.13 -27.34 12.57
N ASP A 1011 5.56 -26.16 13.02
CA ASP A 1011 6.33 -25.22 12.20
C ASP A 1011 7.74 -25.75 11.96
N GLY A 1012 8.37 -26.30 13.01
CA GLY A 1012 9.66 -26.98 12.90
C GLY A 1012 9.60 -28.21 12.00
N PHE A 1013 8.53 -29.02 12.08
CA PHE A 1013 8.32 -30.14 11.17
C PHE A 1013 8.22 -29.69 9.72
N ALA A 1014 7.40 -28.67 9.44
CA ALA A 1014 7.23 -28.14 8.09
C ALA A 1014 8.55 -27.59 7.54
N ALA A 1015 9.33 -26.88 8.36
CA ALA A 1015 10.63 -26.36 7.97
C ALA A 1015 11.67 -27.45 7.66
N LEU A 1016 11.73 -28.49 8.49
CA LEU A 1016 12.61 -29.63 8.23
C LEU A 1016 12.17 -30.40 6.97
N ALA A 1017 10.88 -30.65 6.81
CA ALA A 1017 10.33 -31.33 5.64
C ALA A 1017 10.66 -30.57 4.35
N ALA A 1018 10.48 -29.25 4.33
CA ALA A 1018 10.82 -28.41 3.18
C ALA A 1018 12.31 -28.51 2.81
N ALA A 1019 13.20 -28.46 3.80
CA ALA A 1019 14.63 -28.56 3.54
C ALA A 1019 15.05 -29.94 3.00
N LEU A 1020 14.46 -31.02 3.53
CA LEU A 1020 14.70 -32.38 3.05
C LEU A 1020 14.13 -32.60 1.64
N LEU A 1021 12.95 -32.04 1.35
CA LEU A 1021 12.34 -32.05 0.02
C LEU A 1021 13.18 -31.28 -1.00
N GLN A 1022 13.71 -30.12 -0.63
CA GLN A 1022 14.62 -29.35 -1.49
C GLN A 1022 15.92 -30.12 -1.78
N GLN A 1023 16.45 -30.88 -0.82
CA GLN A 1023 17.64 -31.72 -1.04
C GLN A 1023 17.37 -32.90 -1.96
N TRP A 1024 16.24 -33.59 -1.75
CA TRP A 1024 15.88 -34.77 -2.51
C TRP A 1024 15.39 -34.44 -3.93
N GLN A 1025 14.47 -33.48 -4.04
CA GLN A 1025 13.85 -33.07 -5.29
C GLN A 1025 13.68 -31.54 -5.29
N PRO A 1026 14.69 -30.78 -5.76
CA PRO A 1026 14.66 -29.32 -5.79
C PRO A 1026 13.44 -28.74 -6.52
N GLU A 1027 12.91 -29.46 -7.52
CA GLU A 1027 11.71 -29.07 -8.27
C GLU A 1027 10.39 -29.19 -7.51
N SER A 1028 10.38 -29.84 -6.34
CA SER A 1028 9.17 -30.03 -5.51
C SER A 1028 8.59 -28.71 -4.99
N ARG A 1029 9.40 -27.63 -4.99
CA ARG A 1029 9.03 -26.26 -4.58
C ARG A 1029 8.19 -26.24 -3.31
N PRO A 1030 8.73 -26.72 -2.18
CA PRO A 1030 7.95 -26.79 -0.96
C PRO A 1030 7.58 -25.37 -0.49
N VAL A 1031 6.36 -25.23 0.01
CA VAL A 1031 5.82 -24.03 0.63
C VAL A 1031 5.19 -24.39 1.97
N PHE A 1032 5.08 -23.41 2.86
CA PHE A 1032 4.30 -23.55 4.08
C PHE A 1032 2.88 -23.10 3.83
N VAL A 1033 1.91 -23.91 4.22
CA VAL A 1033 0.52 -23.48 4.33
C VAL A 1033 0.15 -23.43 5.79
N THR A 1034 -0.22 -22.26 6.30
CA THR A 1034 -0.68 -22.12 7.68
C THR A 1034 -2.15 -21.78 7.73
N ALA A 1035 -2.94 -22.60 8.40
CA ALA A 1035 -4.35 -22.33 8.67
C ALA A 1035 -4.55 -21.92 10.14
N MET A 1036 -5.09 -20.72 10.39
CA MET A 1036 -5.48 -20.26 11.72
C MET A 1036 -6.93 -20.65 12.01
N LEU A 1037 -7.15 -21.51 13.01
CA LEU A 1037 -8.45 -22.15 13.28
C LEU A 1037 -9.05 -21.76 14.65
N ARG A 1038 -10.35 -22.00 14.85
CA ARG A 1038 -11.03 -21.85 16.16
C ARG A 1038 -11.59 -23.17 16.70
N PRO A 1039 -11.16 -23.63 17.89
CA PRO A 1039 -10.24 -22.96 18.83
C PRO A 1039 -8.79 -22.90 18.32
N VAL A 1040 -8.08 -21.83 18.73
CA VAL A 1040 -6.74 -21.46 18.26
C VAL A 1040 -5.75 -22.62 18.31
N ARG A 1041 -5.77 -23.45 19.36
CA ARG A 1041 -4.95 -24.68 19.49
C ARG A 1041 -5.04 -25.69 18.34
N LYS A 1042 -5.99 -25.53 17.42
CA LYS A 1042 -6.12 -26.38 16.23
C LYS A 1042 -5.43 -25.81 15.00
N SER A 1043 -4.96 -24.56 15.05
CA SER A 1043 -4.19 -23.97 13.97
C SER A 1043 -2.98 -24.85 13.65
N HIS A 1044 -2.61 -24.92 12.37
CA HIS A 1044 -1.59 -25.84 11.93
C HIS A 1044 -0.83 -25.31 10.72
N THR A 1045 0.48 -25.56 10.69
CA THR A 1045 1.32 -25.33 9.53
C THR A 1045 1.78 -26.65 8.96
N VAL A 1046 1.64 -26.78 7.63
CA VAL A 1046 2.05 -27.96 6.88
C VAL A 1046 3.02 -27.59 5.78
N CYS A 1047 3.90 -28.53 5.42
CA CYS A 1047 4.78 -28.38 4.26
C CYS A 1047 4.09 -28.98 3.03
N VAL A 1048 3.68 -28.13 2.11
CA VAL A 1048 3.05 -28.50 0.84
C VAL A 1048 4.10 -28.50 -0.25
N PHE A 1049 4.05 -29.47 -1.15
CA PHE A 1049 4.95 -29.53 -2.29
C PHE A 1049 4.23 -30.11 -3.50
N ASN A 1050 4.71 -29.72 -4.69
CA ASN A 1050 4.14 -30.17 -5.93
C ASN A 1050 4.73 -31.53 -6.33
N VAL A 1051 3.85 -32.47 -6.66
CA VAL A 1051 4.23 -33.77 -7.22
C VAL A 1051 3.80 -33.81 -8.68
N PRO A 1052 4.75 -33.86 -9.63
CA PRO A 1052 4.44 -33.87 -11.05
C PRO A 1052 3.41 -34.94 -11.41
N GLY A 1053 2.29 -34.52 -11.99
CA GLY A 1053 1.19 -35.40 -12.41
C GLY A 1053 0.20 -35.84 -11.32
N ALA A 1054 0.51 -35.63 -10.04
CA ALA A 1054 -0.37 -35.99 -8.93
C ALA A 1054 -1.00 -34.79 -8.20
N GLY A 1055 -0.53 -33.57 -8.49
CA GLY A 1055 -0.99 -32.33 -7.86
C GLY A 1055 -0.19 -32.00 -6.60
N LEU A 1056 -0.82 -31.36 -5.63
CA LEU A 1056 -0.18 -30.99 -4.37
C LEU A 1056 -0.28 -32.14 -3.36
N TRP A 1057 0.85 -32.53 -2.78
CA TRP A 1057 0.90 -33.37 -1.58
C TRP A 1057 1.45 -32.54 -0.42
N PHE A 1058 1.24 -33.00 0.81
CA PHE A 1058 1.77 -32.28 1.97
C PHE A 1058 2.18 -33.20 3.11
N PHE A 1059 3.16 -32.74 3.88
CA PHE A 1059 3.49 -33.33 5.17
C PHE A 1059 2.68 -32.65 6.27
N ASP A 1060 1.85 -33.46 6.92
CA ASP A 1060 1.15 -33.15 8.16
C ASP A 1060 1.99 -33.74 9.31
N ASN A 1061 2.86 -32.90 9.88
CA ASN A 1061 3.92 -33.31 10.79
C ASN A 1061 4.82 -34.38 10.15
N TYR A 1062 4.86 -35.59 10.69
CA TYR A 1062 5.61 -36.71 10.12
C TYR A 1062 4.82 -37.53 9.09
N SER A 1063 3.53 -37.26 8.87
CA SER A 1063 2.68 -38.07 8.01
C SER A 1063 2.57 -37.45 6.62
N LEU A 1064 2.95 -38.20 5.58
CA LEU A 1064 2.75 -37.79 4.20
C LEU A 1064 1.29 -37.98 3.78
N ARG A 1065 0.61 -36.90 3.41
CA ARG A 1065 -0.75 -36.91 2.89
C ARG A 1065 -0.71 -36.91 1.36
N ARG A 1066 -1.15 -38.03 0.78
CA ARG A 1066 -1.27 -38.21 -0.68
C ARG A 1066 -2.74 -38.02 -1.07
N GLY A 1067 -3.02 -36.94 -1.79
CA GLY A 1067 -4.37 -36.60 -2.26
C GLY A 1067 -4.33 -35.87 -3.60
N HIS A 1068 -5.51 -35.66 -4.19
CA HIS A 1068 -5.66 -34.92 -5.46
C HIS A 1068 -5.97 -33.44 -5.17
N TYR A 1069 -5.16 -32.81 -4.31
CA TYR A 1069 -5.30 -31.40 -3.99
C TYR A 1069 -4.82 -30.57 -5.18
N ARG A 1070 -5.67 -29.67 -5.70
CA ARG A 1070 -5.36 -28.85 -6.88
C ARG A 1070 -4.88 -27.46 -6.49
N THR A 1071 -5.28 -26.99 -5.31
CA THR A 1071 -4.98 -25.65 -4.81
C THR A 1071 -4.54 -25.69 -3.34
N TYR A 1072 -3.84 -24.66 -2.89
CA TYR A 1072 -3.52 -24.50 -1.46
C TYR A 1072 -4.78 -24.33 -0.60
N ALA A 1073 -5.87 -23.82 -1.19
CA ALA A 1073 -7.17 -23.74 -0.53
C ALA A 1073 -7.74 -25.13 -0.22
N ASP A 1074 -7.55 -26.13 -1.09
CA ASP A 1074 -7.98 -27.51 -0.82
C ASP A 1074 -7.24 -28.10 0.39
N ILE A 1075 -5.95 -27.76 0.53
CA ILE A 1075 -5.12 -28.19 1.66
C ILE A 1075 -5.50 -27.43 2.93
N ALA A 1076 -5.73 -26.12 2.84
CA ALA A 1076 -6.23 -25.32 3.96
C ALA A 1076 -7.60 -25.85 4.45
N ALA A 1077 -8.48 -26.27 3.53
CA ALA A 1077 -9.75 -26.91 3.85
C ALA A 1077 -9.57 -28.31 4.48
N GLU A 1078 -8.62 -29.11 4.00
CA GLU A 1078 -8.26 -30.39 4.62
C GLU A 1078 -7.75 -30.19 6.06
N VAL A 1079 -6.86 -29.23 6.28
CA VAL A 1079 -6.33 -28.86 7.60
C VAL A 1079 -7.44 -28.31 8.50
N GLN A 1080 -8.36 -27.51 7.95
CA GLN A 1080 -9.51 -26.96 8.65
C GLN A 1080 -10.41 -28.05 9.25
N GLN A 1081 -10.67 -29.13 8.51
CA GLN A 1081 -11.65 -30.17 8.85
C GLN A 1081 -13.01 -29.55 9.25
N LYS A 1082 -13.55 -29.88 10.43
CA LYS A 1082 -14.82 -29.34 10.97
C LYS A 1082 -14.65 -28.06 11.80
N THR A 1083 -13.50 -27.42 11.71
CA THR A 1083 -13.11 -26.29 12.57
C THR A 1083 -13.37 -24.97 11.84
N LYS A 1084 -13.68 -23.87 12.53
CA LYS A 1084 -13.84 -22.57 11.86
C LYS A 1084 -12.46 -22.05 11.44
N LEU A 1085 -12.29 -21.75 10.16
CA LEU A 1085 -11.10 -21.10 9.60
C LEU A 1085 -11.22 -19.59 9.77
N VAL A 1086 -10.19 -18.94 10.33
CA VAL A 1086 -10.15 -17.48 10.51
C VAL A 1086 -9.39 -16.82 9.36
N CYS A 1087 -8.21 -17.34 9.05
CA CYS A 1087 -7.39 -16.95 7.91
C CYS A 1087 -6.37 -18.04 7.61
N TRP A 1088 -5.77 -18.01 6.43
CA TRP A 1088 -4.65 -18.86 6.08
C TRP A 1088 -3.72 -18.16 5.09
N ASP A 1089 -2.50 -18.65 5.01
CA ASP A 1089 -1.48 -18.12 4.10
C ASP A 1089 -0.61 -19.20 3.48
N VAL A 1090 0.14 -18.78 2.46
CA VAL A 1090 1.17 -19.59 1.79
C VAL A 1090 2.47 -18.83 1.87
N VAL A 1091 3.54 -19.48 2.33
CA VAL A 1091 4.83 -18.82 2.61
C VAL A 1091 6.00 -19.63 2.06
N GLU A 1092 6.99 -18.93 1.51
CA GLU A 1092 8.24 -19.54 1.06
C GLU A 1092 9.15 -19.92 2.26
N PRO A 1093 9.64 -21.18 2.36
CA PRO A 1093 10.36 -21.67 3.54
C PRO A 1093 11.65 -20.91 3.92
N ASP A 1094 12.37 -20.44 2.91
CA ASP A 1094 13.70 -19.85 3.07
C ASP A 1094 13.63 -18.36 3.46
N THR A 1095 12.85 -17.59 2.71
CA THR A 1095 12.70 -16.14 2.89
C THR A 1095 11.65 -15.79 3.95
N LEU A 1096 10.73 -16.72 4.23
CA LEU A 1096 9.49 -16.46 4.97
C LEU A 1096 8.69 -15.31 4.35
N GLN A 1097 8.73 -15.20 3.02
CA GLN A 1097 7.91 -14.27 2.25
C GLN A 1097 6.53 -14.89 2.00
N THR A 1098 5.48 -14.13 2.31
CA THR A 1098 4.11 -14.55 2.05
C THR A 1098 3.82 -14.47 0.55
N LEU A 1099 3.43 -15.60 -0.03
CA LEU A 1099 3.03 -15.76 -1.43
C LEU A 1099 1.53 -15.52 -1.62
N GLU A 1100 0.72 -16.03 -0.70
CA GLU A 1100 -0.74 -15.83 -0.69
C GLU A 1100 -1.26 -15.60 0.73
N PHE A 1101 -2.32 -14.83 0.88
CA PHE A 1101 -3.02 -14.64 2.16
C PHE A 1101 -4.52 -14.52 1.92
N HIS A 1102 -5.30 -15.27 2.69
CA HIS A 1102 -6.75 -15.35 2.53
C HIS A 1102 -7.43 -15.29 3.90
N ILE A 1103 -8.53 -14.54 4.00
CA ILE A 1103 -9.38 -14.51 5.19
C ILE A 1103 -10.42 -15.63 5.03
N GLY A 1104 -10.64 -16.39 6.10
CA GLY A 1104 -11.64 -17.46 6.13
C GLY A 1104 -13.06 -16.89 5.95
N PRO A 1105 -13.97 -17.62 5.30
CA PRO A 1105 -15.34 -17.18 5.03
C PRO A 1105 -16.19 -17.00 6.30
#